data_AF-A0A9W9VWJ8-F1
#
_entry.id   AF-A0A9W9VWJ8-F1
#
_cell.length_a   1.000
_cell.length_b   1.000
_cell.length_c   1.000
_cell.angle_alpha   90.00
_cell.angle_beta   90.00
_cell.angle_gamma   90.00
#
_symmetry.space_group_name_H-M   'P 1'
#
loop_
_entity.id
_entity.type
_entity.pdbx_description
1 polymer ?
#
loop_
_entity_poly.entity_id
_entity_poly.type
_entity_poly.pdbx_seq_one_letter_code
_entity_poly.pdbx_strand_id
1 'polypeptide(L)'
;MEINVDVIIVGYGPAGAVLASLLGQRGHRVAVLEKFPSPYNLPRMSTLDGEIARVLQHTADPEKALEDSLPQPAAYLYGADGELVSRADWNTVVCGHPERLSLHQPNIESAMHTRVDSCSSVQVFWGTEATAIDNLEDHVVITATKVASDDTNTPAEEFKVRARYAVGMDGGSSFVREAVGIKMEVLKVHDDEWQLTDYDILDPAVEATRTEVHMDVPRPYYWGPNGARRCRIDMKLLPDDGPEVRTHAAALAYLKEKTGILPEAVRITRQVIYRFRSAIAQCMRVGNVFIGGDAAHLMTPGMAQGCCSAIRDGINLAWRLDLVLTSRANAAILDSYGPERLGHVTPLVQGSILGWQMTTETDPAKAATRDNFIRAGLAPAPPKPTLTTGILQRTADNLAQLAGTLSPQGRVRIDGREGLLDSLVGFGFQLVSRIPVDALLSPAQQELLDKLGAHIVVLGSEAAVDLDMTYQNYLEAHGLVAYLSRPDFYIFGTAATADDIPVMVDALAKQLAQPVPDTEQLSAIDEPVTLPGAKFVHKTIPALEFTIHYAEAGPSNPAGTIVSIPGSAGLEMSTAKDQLAGRYRVLEVNPPGWGDQTDVSRPMPQSEIGVILARAVEQLVDGPFVLIATSMGGGNAMYLASQMPDRVRGIILEGSMTPCRPQDLRPMSTSQPPIHPKKPWATQAYVAHQMSNRMRMVQNTPPDMEATPAITTVRERGIPVLSLVGDADEVMKPNQETVQAVLPQAEFQLVPEGRHDLQNTVPEEFVSRVESLIDERLA
;
A
#
# COMPACT_ATOMS: atom_id res chain seq x y z
N MET A 1 17.84 -36.15 19.23
CA MET A 1 18.17 -36.44 17.81
C MET A 1 18.52 -35.13 17.12
N GLU A 2 19.46 -35.11 16.17
CA GLU A 2 19.77 -33.91 15.37
C GLU A 2 19.56 -34.20 13.88
N ILE A 3 18.74 -33.40 13.22
CA ILE A 3 18.37 -33.53 11.81
C ILE A 3 19.09 -32.42 11.03
N ASN A 4 19.75 -32.76 9.92
CA ASN A 4 20.52 -31.81 9.11
C ASN A 4 19.84 -31.61 7.75
N VAL A 5 19.42 -30.38 7.47
CA VAL A 5 18.75 -29.98 6.23
C VAL A 5 19.36 -28.68 5.68
N ASP A 6 18.93 -28.24 4.51
CA ASP A 6 19.43 -27.00 3.90
C ASP A 6 18.63 -25.79 4.40
N VAL A 7 17.31 -25.95 4.58
CA VAL A 7 16.39 -24.91 5.08
C VAL A 7 15.40 -25.48 6.10
N ILE A 8 15.16 -24.75 7.20
CA ILE A 8 14.07 -25.01 8.14
C ILE A 8 12.93 -24.02 7.89
N ILE A 9 11.70 -24.48 7.81
CA ILE A 9 10.50 -23.66 7.73
C ILE A 9 9.67 -23.91 8.98
N VAL A 10 9.33 -22.85 9.73
CA VAL A 10 8.44 -22.93 10.89
C VAL A 10 7.08 -22.39 10.47
N GLY A 11 6.05 -23.23 10.53
CA GLY A 11 4.70 -22.94 10.04
C GLY A 11 4.45 -23.48 8.64
N TYR A 12 3.35 -24.22 8.48
CA TYR A 12 2.94 -24.86 7.23
C TYR A 12 1.62 -24.31 6.69
N GLY A 13 1.43 -23.00 6.84
CA GLY A 13 0.39 -22.26 6.12
C GLY A 13 0.74 -22.07 4.63
N PRO A 14 -0.10 -21.36 3.86
CA PRO A 14 0.09 -21.20 2.41
C PRO A 14 1.47 -20.69 1.98
N ALA A 15 2.04 -19.70 2.69
CA ALA A 15 3.38 -19.20 2.42
C ALA A 15 4.47 -20.27 2.62
N GLY A 16 4.42 -20.99 3.74
CA GLY A 16 5.36 -22.06 4.07
C GLY A 16 5.26 -23.22 3.09
N ALA A 17 4.04 -23.59 2.68
CA ALA A 17 3.80 -24.64 1.69
C ALA A 17 4.35 -24.26 0.30
N VAL A 18 4.18 -23.01 -0.14
CA VAL A 18 4.77 -22.51 -1.40
C VAL A 18 6.30 -22.57 -1.34
N LEU A 19 6.91 -22.09 -0.25
CA LEU A 19 8.36 -22.13 -0.09
C LEU A 19 8.89 -23.58 -0.07
N ALA A 20 8.25 -24.46 0.71
CA ALA A 20 8.61 -25.87 0.79
C ALA A 20 8.49 -26.57 -0.57
N SER A 21 7.40 -26.30 -1.30
CA SER A 21 7.13 -26.87 -2.62
C SER A 21 8.20 -26.47 -3.64
N LEU A 22 8.53 -25.18 -3.73
CA LEU A 22 9.51 -24.68 -4.70
C LEU A 22 10.94 -25.14 -4.38
N LEU A 23 11.33 -25.14 -3.10
CA LEU A 23 12.66 -25.65 -2.69
C LEU A 23 12.76 -27.17 -2.86
N GLY A 24 11.70 -27.90 -2.51
CA GLY A 24 11.59 -29.35 -2.67
C GLY A 24 11.71 -29.79 -4.12
N GLN A 25 11.03 -29.10 -5.03
CA GLN A 25 11.13 -29.34 -6.48
C GLN A 25 12.54 -29.11 -7.04
N ARG A 26 13.36 -28.29 -6.37
CA ARG A 26 14.77 -28.06 -6.71
C ARG A 26 15.73 -29.01 -5.98
N GLY A 27 15.21 -29.97 -5.21
CA GLY A 27 15.98 -31.00 -4.53
C GLY A 27 16.65 -30.56 -3.23
N HIS A 28 16.37 -29.34 -2.74
CA HIS A 28 16.88 -28.88 -1.44
C HIS A 28 16.24 -29.68 -0.32
N ARG A 29 17.02 -30.06 0.69
CA ARG A 29 16.51 -30.74 1.88
C ARG A 29 15.82 -29.72 2.77
N VAL A 30 14.53 -29.91 3.03
CA VAL A 30 13.71 -28.97 3.79
C VAL A 30 13.04 -29.70 4.94
N ALA A 31 13.12 -29.11 6.15
CA ALA A 31 12.30 -29.53 7.28
C ALA A 31 11.22 -28.47 7.53
N VAL A 32 9.96 -28.89 7.59
CA VAL A 32 8.83 -28.02 7.97
C VAL A 32 8.34 -28.42 9.36
N LEU A 33 8.32 -27.48 10.30
CA LEU A 33 7.81 -27.68 11.66
C LEU A 33 6.41 -27.06 11.76
N GLU A 34 5.38 -27.88 11.95
CA GLU A 34 3.99 -27.45 12.08
C GLU A 34 3.40 -27.93 13.41
N LYS A 35 2.98 -26.99 14.25
CA LYS A 35 2.47 -27.27 15.59
C LYS A 35 1.13 -27.99 15.59
N PHE A 36 0.31 -27.81 14.57
CA PHE A 36 -0.95 -28.55 14.45
C PHE A 36 -0.68 -30.00 14.04
N PRO A 37 -1.41 -30.99 14.57
CA PRO A 37 -1.21 -32.40 14.25
C PRO A 37 -1.74 -32.81 12.86
N SER A 38 -2.50 -31.92 12.22
CA SER A 38 -3.10 -32.11 10.90
C SER A 38 -3.34 -30.73 10.26
N PRO A 39 -3.63 -30.66 8.95
CA PRO A 39 -4.04 -29.42 8.30
C PRO A 39 -5.13 -28.70 9.09
N TYR A 40 -5.04 -27.37 9.15
CA TYR A 40 -5.99 -26.57 9.89
C TYR A 40 -7.31 -26.52 9.12
N ASN A 41 -8.33 -27.24 9.61
CA ASN A 41 -9.56 -27.54 8.86
C ASN A 41 -10.51 -26.35 8.63
N LEU A 42 -10.13 -25.11 8.98
CA LEU A 42 -11.05 -23.97 8.93
C LEU A 42 -10.56 -22.89 7.93
N PRO A 43 -11.28 -22.66 6.80
CA PRO A 43 -10.90 -21.69 5.77
C PRO A 43 -10.89 -20.26 6.32
N ARG A 44 -9.73 -19.59 6.26
CA ARG A 44 -9.54 -18.18 6.64
C ARG A 44 -9.68 -17.25 5.44
N MET A 45 -9.13 -17.65 4.31
CA MET A 45 -9.18 -16.99 3.01
C MET A 45 -10.39 -17.44 2.19
N SER A 46 -11.04 -16.48 1.53
CA SER A 46 -12.14 -16.70 0.57
C SER A 46 -11.84 -16.11 -0.81
N THR A 47 -10.69 -15.46 -1.00
CA THR A 47 -10.35 -14.76 -2.24
C THR A 47 -8.86 -14.82 -2.53
N LEU A 48 -8.51 -14.91 -3.81
CA LEU A 48 -7.17 -14.92 -4.36
C LEU A 48 -7.12 -14.03 -5.61
N ASP A 49 -5.95 -13.48 -5.91
CA ASP A 49 -5.72 -12.73 -7.15
C ASP A 49 -5.01 -13.56 -8.23
N GLY A 50 -4.99 -13.01 -9.46
CA GLY A 50 -4.46 -13.72 -10.63
C GLY A 50 -2.98 -14.08 -10.52
N GLU A 51 -2.19 -13.31 -9.76
CA GLU A 51 -0.78 -13.60 -9.51
C GLU A 51 -0.64 -14.88 -8.70
N ILE A 52 -1.42 -15.05 -7.64
CA ILE A 52 -1.33 -16.28 -6.84
C ILE A 52 -1.92 -17.47 -7.59
N ALA A 53 -2.94 -17.29 -8.44
CA ALA A 53 -3.40 -18.37 -9.34
C ALA A 53 -2.27 -18.85 -10.24
N ARG A 54 -1.45 -17.91 -10.74
CA ARG A 54 -0.22 -18.21 -11.49
C ARG A 54 0.83 -18.93 -10.64
N VAL A 55 1.03 -18.56 -9.37
CA VAL A 55 1.89 -19.29 -8.42
C VAL A 55 1.42 -20.75 -8.25
N LEU A 56 0.11 -20.99 -8.17
CA LEU A 56 -0.46 -22.33 -7.99
C LEU A 56 -0.18 -23.28 -9.17
N GLN A 57 0.03 -22.76 -10.38
CA GLN A 57 0.45 -23.58 -11.54
C GLN A 57 1.77 -24.34 -11.28
N HIS A 58 2.63 -23.81 -10.41
CA HIS A 58 3.94 -24.40 -10.10
C HIS A 58 4.02 -25.04 -8.72
N THR A 59 3.12 -24.67 -7.82
CA THR A 59 3.20 -25.08 -6.41
C THR A 59 2.14 -26.10 -6.02
N ALA A 60 1.18 -26.36 -6.91
CA ALA A 60 0.08 -27.31 -6.72
C ALA A 60 -0.30 -27.98 -8.05
N ASP A 61 -1.34 -28.80 -8.02
CA ASP A 61 -2.16 -29.08 -9.20
C ASP A 61 -3.21 -27.95 -9.32
N PRO A 62 -3.15 -27.09 -10.35
CA PRO A 62 -4.05 -25.94 -10.46
C PRO A 62 -5.51 -26.33 -10.66
N GLU A 63 -5.81 -27.46 -11.33
CA GLU A 63 -7.19 -27.92 -11.50
C GLU A 63 -7.81 -28.29 -10.14
N LYS A 64 -7.02 -28.95 -9.30
CA LYS A 64 -7.45 -29.31 -7.95
C LYS A 64 -7.49 -28.12 -7.00
N ALA A 65 -6.48 -27.24 -7.06
CA ALA A 65 -6.36 -26.08 -6.19
C ALA A 65 -7.49 -25.07 -6.44
N LEU A 66 -7.84 -24.86 -7.71
CA LEU A 66 -8.89 -23.95 -8.14
C LEU A 66 -10.23 -24.65 -8.38
N GLU A 67 -10.36 -25.92 -7.98
CA GLU A 67 -11.65 -26.62 -7.96
C GLU A 67 -12.63 -25.79 -7.13
N ASP A 68 -13.85 -25.62 -7.64
CA ASP A 68 -14.89 -24.81 -6.99
C ASP A 68 -14.59 -23.31 -6.98
N SER A 69 -13.53 -22.81 -7.63
CA SER A 69 -13.29 -21.36 -7.68
C SER A 69 -14.28 -20.65 -8.62
N LEU A 70 -14.59 -19.40 -8.31
CA LEU A 70 -15.46 -18.54 -9.11
C LEU A 70 -14.75 -17.23 -9.44
N PRO A 71 -14.58 -16.87 -10.73
CA PRO A 71 -14.15 -15.54 -11.12
C PRO A 71 -15.06 -14.48 -10.53
N GLN A 72 -14.46 -13.44 -9.95
CA GLN A 72 -15.16 -12.29 -9.43
C GLN A 72 -14.71 -11.10 -10.26
N PRO A 73 -15.50 -10.64 -11.26
CA PRO A 73 -15.11 -9.53 -12.12
C PRO A 73 -15.39 -8.16 -11.48
N ALA A 74 -16.21 -8.10 -10.43
CA ALA A 74 -16.47 -6.87 -9.68
C ALA A 74 -16.90 -7.14 -8.24
N ALA A 75 -16.67 -6.14 -7.36
CA ALA A 75 -17.34 -6.01 -6.07
C ALA A 75 -18.47 -5.00 -6.17
N TYR A 76 -19.56 -5.27 -5.45
CA TYR A 76 -20.74 -4.40 -5.40
C TYR A 76 -20.82 -3.77 -4.01
N LEU A 77 -20.70 -2.45 -3.95
CA LEU A 77 -20.75 -1.69 -2.70
C LEU A 77 -22.13 -1.04 -2.58
N TYR A 78 -22.86 -1.40 -1.53
CA TYR A 78 -24.16 -0.83 -1.17
C TYR A 78 -23.98 0.17 -0.04
N GLY A 79 -24.59 1.34 -0.18
CA GLY A 79 -24.55 2.41 0.81
C GLY A 79 -25.37 2.09 2.06
N ALA A 80 -25.33 2.99 3.04
CA ALA A 80 -26.16 2.90 4.24
C ALA A 80 -27.66 3.05 3.95
N ASP A 81 -28.01 3.56 2.76
CA ASP A 81 -29.36 3.62 2.21
C ASP A 81 -29.82 2.30 1.56
N GLY A 82 -28.93 1.29 1.47
CA GLY A 82 -29.18 0.01 0.82
C GLY A 82 -29.08 0.06 -0.71
N GLU A 83 -28.77 1.22 -1.29
CA GLU A 83 -28.65 1.41 -2.74
C GLU A 83 -27.22 1.19 -3.20
N LEU A 84 -27.03 0.68 -4.42
CA LEU A 84 -25.69 0.48 -4.98
C LEU A 84 -24.97 1.82 -5.14
N VAL A 85 -23.87 2.03 -4.43
CA VAL A 85 -23.04 3.25 -4.51
C VAL A 85 -21.89 3.12 -5.50
N SER A 86 -21.36 1.91 -5.66
CA SER A 86 -20.25 1.64 -6.60
C SER A 86 -20.20 0.18 -7.03
N ARG A 87 -19.78 -0.02 -8.27
CA ARG A 87 -19.34 -1.30 -8.82
C ARG A 87 -17.85 -1.19 -9.10
N ALA A 88 -17.03 -1.88 -8.31
CA ALA A 88 -15.58 -1.88 -8.44
C ALA A 88 -15.13 -3.02 -9.35
N ASP A 89 -14.90 -2.72 -10.63
CA ASP A 89 -14.53 -3.70 -11.65
C ASP A 89 -13.02 -4.08 -11.63
N TRP A 90 -12.72 -5.35 -11.92
CA TRP A 90 -11.39 -5.93 -12.07
C TRP A 90 -11.22 -6.55 -13.47
N ASN A 91 -11.29 -5.70 -14.50
CA ASN A 91 -11.35 -6.15 -15.90
C ASN A 91 -10.00 -6.45 -16.55
N THR A 92 -8.88 -6.34 -15.83
CA THR A 92 -7.56 -6.70 -16.36
C THR A 92 -7.31 -8.20 -16.22
N VAL A 93 -6.44 -8.77 -17.05
CA VAL A 93 -5.91 -10.13 -16.88
C VAL A 93 -4.43 -10.05 -17.21
N VAL A 94 -3.58 -9.89 -16.20
CA VAL A 94 -2.12 -9.82 -16.41
C VAL A 94 -1.52 -11.22 -16.35
N CYS A 95 -1.85 -12.00 -15.32
CA CYS A 95 -1.19 -13.28 -15.04
C CYS A 95 -1.81 -14.51 -15.75
N GLY A 96 -2.68 -14.30 -16.75
CA GLY A 96 -3.40 -15.37 -17.46
C GLY A 96 -4.55 -15.99 -16.66
N HIS A 97 -4.88 -15.40 -15.51
CA HIS A 97 -5.96 -15.81 -14.60
C HIS A 97 -6.81 -14.59 -14.22
N PRO A 98 -8.09 -14.77 -13.86
CA PRO A 98 -8.91 -13.67 -13.34
C PRO A 98 -8.24 -12.96 -12.17
N GLU A 99 -8.26 -11.63 -12.16
CA GLU A 99 -7.60 -10.82 -11.12
C GLU A 99 -8.21 -10.99 -9.73
N ARG A 100 -9.44 -11.52 -9.67
CA ARG A 100 -10.01 -12.05 -8.44
C ARG A 100 -10.76 -13.34 -8.69
N LEU A 101 -10.52 -14.29 -7.78
CA LEU A 101 -11.19 -15.57 -7.69
C LEU A 101 -11.71 -15.73 -6.26
N SER A 102 -13.00 -16.03 -6.10
CA SER A 102 -13.52 -16.62 -4.88
C SER A 102 -13.17 -18.11 -4.87
N LEU A 103 -12.86 -18.66 -3.69
CA LEU A 103 -12.32 -20.02 -3.57
C LEU A 103 -12.58 -20.62 -2.19
N HIS A 104 -12.39 -21.93 -2.08
CA HIS A 104 -12.36 -22.65 -0.81
C HIS A 104 -10.93 -23.01 -0.42
N GLN A 105 -10.38 -22.36 0.63
CA GLN A 105 -8.95 -22.48 1.01
C GLN A 105 -8.45 -23.93 1.18
N PRO A 106 -9.21 -24.87 1.79
CA PRO A 106 -8.78 -26.26 1.91
C PRO A 106 -8.44 -26.95 0.59
N ASN A 107 -9.05 -26.56 -0.54
CA ASN A 107 -8.70 -27.11 -1.85
C ASN A 107 -7.26 -26.73 -2.24
N ILE A 108 -6.89 -25.48 -2.00
CA ILE A 108 -5.55 -24.95 -2.29
C ILE A 108 -4.51 -25.60 -1.38
N GLU A 109 -4.76 -25.63 -0.07
CA GLU A 109 -3.84 -26.24 0.89
C GLU A 109 -3.63 -27.72 0.60
N SER A 110 -4.71 -28.47 0.35
CA SER A 110 -4.63 -29.89 0.00
C SER A 110 -3.82 -30.14 -1.28
N ALA A 111 -4.03 -29.32 -2.31
CA ALA A 111 -3.29 -29.42 -3.57
C ALA A 111 -1.79 -29.06 -3.40
N MET A 112 -1.47 -28.06 -2.59
CA MET A 112 -0.07 -27.73 -2.24
C MET A 112 0.58 -28.82 -1.39
N HIS A 113 -0.13 -29.38 -0.41
CA HIS A 113 0.39 -30.48 0.41
C HIS A 113 0.69 -31.70 -0.45
N THR A 114 -0.21 -32.06 -1.38
CA THR A 114 0.02 -33.16 -2.33
C THR A 114 1.29 -32.93 -3.15
N ARG A 115 1.55 -31.68 -3.58
CA ARG A 115 2.79 -31.32 -4.27
C ARG A 115 4.01 -31.47 -3.37
N VAL A 116 3.95 -30.99 -2.13
CA VAL A 116 5.06 -31.11 -1.17
C VAL A 116 5.34 -32.57 -0.84
N ASP A 117 4.30 -33.38 -0.62
CA ASP A 117 4.41 -34.82 -0.32
C ASP A 117 5.06 -35.60 -1.48
N SER A 118 4.94 -35.11 -2.72
CA SER A 118 5.63 -35.68 -3.88
C SER A 118 7.14 -35.38 -3.92
N CYS A 119 7.62 -34.44 -3.10
CA CYS A 119 9.03 -34.05 -3.01
C CYS A 119 9.72 -34.83 -1.88
N SER A 120 10.49 -35.87 -2.22
CA SER A 120 11.21 -36.71 -1.24
C SER A 120 12.27 -35.96 -0.42
N SER A 121 12.66 -34.75 -0.84
CA SER A 121 13.59 -33.87 -0.14
C SER A 121 12.93 -33.02 0.94
N VAL A 122 11.59 -33.02 1.05
CA VAL A 122 10.86 -32.26 2.07
C VAL A 122 10.32 -33.21 3.13
N GLN A 123 10.56 -32.88 4.40
CA GLN A 123 9.99 -33.58 5.53
C GLN A 123 9.13 -32.63 6.37
N VAL A 124 7.84 -32.96 6.49
CA VAL A 124 6.88 -32.20 7.31
C VAL A 124 6.70 -32.89 8.66
N PHE A 125 7.00 -32.17 9.73
CA PHE A 125 6.83 -32.60 11.12
C PHE A 125 5.55 -31.98 11.68
N TRP A 126 4.43 -32.69 11.50
CA TRP A 126 3.15 -32.33 12.11
C TRP A 126 3.17 -32.50 13.63
N GLY A 127 2.35 -31.73 14.34
CA GLY A 127 2.27 -31.75 15.80
C GLY A 127 3.59 -31.39 16.46
N THR A 128 4.41 -30.55 15.84
CA THR A 128 5.77 -30.22 16.28
C THR A 128 5.94 -28.71 16.40
N GLU A 129 6.17 -28.24 17.61
CA GLU A 129 6.33 -26.83 17.93
C GLU A 129 7.81 -26.45 18.02
N ALA A 130 8.21 -25.37 17.35
CA ALA A 130 9.53 -24.78 17.54
C ALA A 130 9.55 -24.00 18.86
N THR A 131 10.57 -24.24 19.69
CA THR A 131 10.61 -23.75 21.09
C THR A 131 11.87 -22.97 21.44
N ALA A 132 12.97 -23.17 20.69
CA ALA A 132 14.17 -22.35 20.81
C ALA A 132 14.87 -22.18 19.45
N ILE A 133 15.57 -21.06 19.25
CA ILE A 133 16.37 -20.77 18.05
C ILE A 133 17.76 -20.32 18.48
N ASP A 134 18.79 -21.02 18.00
CA ASP A 134 20.19 -20.61 18.08
C ASP A 134 20.60 -20.11 16.68
N ASN A 135 20.63 -18.77 16.49
CA ASN A 135 21.06 -18.13 15.24
C ASN A 135 22.57 -17.87 15.30
N LEU A 136 23.35 -18.71 14.62
CA LEU A 136 24.81 -18.70 14.63
C LEU A 136 25.35 -18.11 13.32
N GLU A 137 26.67 -17.90 13.24
CA GLU A 137 27.29 -17.17 12.12
C GLU A 137 27.04 -17.84 10.75
N ASP A 138 27.19 -19.16 10.66
CA ASP A 138 27.11 -19.94 9.42
C ASP A 138 25.86 -20.82 9.30
N HIS A 139 25.06 -20.95 10.36
CA HIS A 139 23.89 -21.84 10.41
C HIS A 139 22.90 -21.44 11.51
N VAL A 140 21.73 -22.09 11.50
CA VAL A 140 20.69 -21.97 12.52
C VAL A 140 20.39 -23.36 13.09
N VAL A 141 20.17 -23.43 14.39
CA VAL A 141 19.63 -24.63 15.05
C VAL A 141 18.29 -24.28 15.69
N ILE A 142 17.24 -25.03 15.34
CA ILE A 142 15.92 -24.93 15.98
C ILE A 142 15.71 -26.15 16.88
N THR A 143 15.35 -25.89 18.14
CA THR A 143 14.86 -26.93 19.05
C THR A 143 13.36 -27.06 18.87
N ALA A 144 12.91 -28.29 18.60
CA ALA A 144 11.54 -28.63 18.27
C ALA A 144 11.01 -29.68 19.25
N THR A 145 9.78 -29.48 19.71
CA THR A 145 9.11 -30.36 20.67
C THR A 145 7.84 -30.92 20.05
N LYS A 146 7.66 -32.24 20.12
CA LYS A 146 6.42 -32.87 19.70
C LYS A 146 5.30 -32.55 20.70
N VAL A 147 4.26 -31.89 20.24
CA VAL A 147 3.07 -31.55 21.03
C VAL A 147 2.43 -32.86 21.49
N ALA A 148 2.22 -33.02 22.79
CA ALA A 148 1.57 -34.20 23.33
C ALA A 148 0.16 -34.33 22.74
N SER A 149 -0.19 -35.50 22.21
CA SER A 149 -1.60 -35.89 22.11
C SER A 149 -2.22 -35.84 23.51
N ASP A 150 -3.54 -35.64 23.65
CA ASP A 150 -4.28 -35.54 24.93
C ASP A 150 -4.01 -36.66 25.97
N ASP A 151 -3.20 -37.67 25.62
CA ASP A 151 -2.63 -38.66 26.51
C ASP A 151 -1.40 -38.10 27.28
N THR A 152 -1.67 -37.49 28.43
CA THR A 152 -0.73 -36.81 29.36
C THR A 152 0.46 -37.64 29.91
N ASN A 153 0.65 -38.89 29.47
CA ASN A 153 1.66 -39.81 30.02
C ASN A 153 2.86 -40.09 29.10
N THR A 154 2.94 -39.49 27.91
CA THR A 154 4.11 -39.63 27.03
C THR A 154 5.03 -38.42 27.17
N PRO A 155 6.33 -38.59 27.47
CA PRO A 155 7.28 -37.49 27.48
C PRO A 155 7.29 -36.78 26.12
N ALA A 156 7.23 -35.45 26.12
CA ALA A 156 7.36 -34.67 24.91
C ALA A 156 8.74 -34.94 24.28
N GLU A 157 8.75 -35.47 23.06
CA GLU A 157 9.98 -35.80 22.35
C GLU A 157 10.60 -34.50 21.82
N GLU A 158 11.75 -34.12 22.37
CA GLU A 158 12.54 -32.98 21.93
C GLU A 158 13.64 -33.43 20.95
N PHE A 159 13.79 -32.68 19.86
CA PHE A 159 14.89 -32.87 18.92
C PHE A 159 15.35 -31.53 18.34
N LYS A 160 16.53 -31.54 17.72
CA LYS A 160 17.13 -30.37 17.08
C LYS A 160 17.14 -30.53 15.57
N VAL A 161 16.91 -29.44 14.86
CA VAL A 161 17.07 -29.35 13.41
C VAL A 161 18.10 -28.27 13.12
N ARG A 162 19.13 -28.63 12.36
CA ARG A 162 20.21 -27.76 11.92
C ARG A 162 20.08 -27.48 10.43
N ALA A 163 20.19 -26.21 10.04
CA ALA A 163 20.18 -25.79 8.64
C ALA A 163 20.99 -24.52 8.41
N ARG A 164 21.30 -24.22 7.15
CA ARG A 164 21.97 -22.96 6.81
C ARG A 164 21.05 -21.77 7.02
N TYR A 165 19.76 -21.93 6.72
CA TYR A 165 18.75 -20.89 6.87
C TYR A 165 17.49 -21.40 7.57
N ALA A 166 16.82 -20.51 8.30
CA ALA A 166 15.50 -20.77 8.88
C ALA A 166 14.50 -19.68 8.48
N VAL A 167 13.24 -20.04 8.27
CA VAL A 167 12.18 -19.13 7.82
C VAL A 167 10.94 -19.28 8.70
N GLY A 168 10.54 -18.21 9.38
CA GLY A 168 9.31 -18.11 10.16
C GLY A 168 8.13 -17.69 9.29
N MET A 169 7.21 -18.62 9.05
CA MET A 169 5.91 -18.42 8.39
C MET A 169 4.78 -18.96 9.30
N ASP A 170 4.96 -18.75 10.60
CA ASP A 170 4.23 -19.35 11.73
C ASP A 170 3.08 -18.47 12.27
N GLY A 171 2.68 -17.46 11.49
CA GLY A 171 1.47 -16.67 11.75
C GLY A 171 1.70 -15.39 12.58
N GLY A 172 0.61 -14.69 12.91
CA GLY A 172 0.69 -13.38 13.58
C GLY A 172 1.35 -13.38 14.94
N SER A 173 1.24 -14.49 15.68
CA SER A 173 1.92 -14.74 16.96
C SER A 173 3.23 -15.50 16.77
N SER A 174 3.99 -15.12 15.72
CA SER A 174 5.22 -15.79 15.31
C SER A 174 6.22 -15.92 16.45
N PHE A 175 6.53 -17.16 16.80
CA PHE A 175 7.62 -17.53 17.70
C PHE A 175 8.96 -17.13 17.08
N VAL A 176 9.16 -17.40 15.78
CA VAL A 176 10.43 -17.11 15.10
C VAL A 176 10.76 -15.62 15.19
N ARG A 177 9.80 -14.75 14.83
CA ARG A 177 9.96 -13.30 14.90
C ARG A 177 10.38 -12.85 16.30
N GLU A 178 9.70 -13.34 17.33
CA GLU A 178 9.95 -12.96 18.72
C GLU A 178 11.31 -13.47 19.21
N ALA A 179 11.67 -14.71 18.88
CA ALA A 179 12.94 -15.33 19.25
C ALA A 179 14.16 -14.58 18.68
N VAL A 180 14.06 -13.99 17.48
CA VAL A 180 15.14 -13.18 16.89
C VAL A 180 14.99 -11.67 17.15
N GLY A 181 14.03 -11.27 17.99
CA GLY A 181 13.89 -9.88 18.45
C GLY A 181 13.37 -8.88 17.42
N ILE A 182 12.71 -9.34 16.34
CA ILE A 182 12.12 -8.45 15.34
C ILE A 182 10.82 -7.85 15.89
N LYS A 183 10.74 -6.52 15.92
CA LYS A 183 9.53 -5.80 16.37
C LYS A 183 8.56 -5.56 15.23
N MET A 184 7.28 -5.49 15.58
CA MET A 184 6.21 -5.05 14.69
C MET A 184 5.85 -3.59 14.98
N GLU A 185 5.82 -2.75 13.96
CA GLU A 185 5.19 -1.44 13.99
C GLU A 185 3.67 -1.62 13.82
N VAL A 186 2.91 -1.17 14.81
CA VAL A 186 1.44 -1.22 14.77
C VAL A 186 0.92 0.04 14.08
N LEU A 187 0.41 -0.13 12.87
CA LEU A 187 -0.19 0.97 12.09
C LEU A 187 -1.61 1.28 12.57
N LYS A 188 -2.38 0.24 12.91
CA LYS A 188 -3.75 0.40 13.42
C LYS A 188 -4.18 -0.80 14.26
N VAL A 189 -4.73 -0.52 15.44
CA VAL A 189 -5.54 -1.47 16.21
C VAL A 189 -7.00 -1.26 15.82
N HIS A 190 -7.70 -2.35 15.50
CA HIS A 190 -9.13 -2.33 15.20
C HIS A 190 -9.85 -2.99 16.37
N ASP A 191 -10.70 -2.24 17.05
CA ASP A 191 -11.43 -2.72 18.23
C ASP A 191 -12.71 -3.51 17.87
N ASP A 192 -13.02 -3.60 16.58
CA ASP A 192 -14.21 -4.27 16.07
C ASP A 192 -14.07 -5.80 16.10
N GLU A 193 -15.12 -6.46 16.57
CA GLU A 193 -15.28 -7.90 16.42
C GLU A 193 -16.14 -8.21 15.20
N TRP A 194 -15.74 -9.21 14.43
CA TRP A 194 -16.47 -9.66 13.24
C TRP A 194 -16.76 -11.14 13.32
N GLN A 195 -18.03 -11.49 13.15
CA GLN A 195 -18.49 -12.87 13.07
C GLN A 195 -18.54 -13.31 11.61
N LEU A 196 -17.62 -14.19 11.24
CA LEU A 196 -17.54 -14.78 9.91
C LEU A 196 -18.25 -16.13 9.94
N THR A 197 -19.29 -16.29 9.14
CA THR A 197 -20.03 -17.56 9.04
C THR A 197 -20.00 -18.09 7.61
N ASP A 198 -19.45 -19.29 7.45
CA ASP A 198 -19.38 -20.02 6.19
C ASP A 198 -20.50 -21.04 6.08
N TYR A 199 -21.03 -21.17 4.87
CA TYR A 199 -22.12 -22.09 4.57
C TYR A 199 -21.80 -22.94 3.34
N ASP A 200 -22.11 -24.22 3.41
CA ASP A 200 -22.34 -25.03 2.22
C ASP A 200 -23.74 -24.73 1.68
N ILE A 201 -23.86 -24.61 0.36
CA ILE A 201 -25.14 -24.46 -0.33
C ILE A 201 -25.73 -25.85 -0.55
N LEU A 202 -26.95 -26.07 -0.03
CA LEU A 202 -27.69 -27.34 -0.17
C LEU A 202 -28.74 -27.25 -1.29
N ASP A 203 -29.39 -26.09 -1.43
CA ASP A 203 -30.36 -25.84 -2.49
C ASP A 203 -29.65 -25.24 -3.72
N PRO A 204 -29.64 -25.91 -4.88
CA PRO A 204 -29.03 -25.39 -6.10
C PRO A 204 -29.69 -24.11 -6.64
N ALA A 205 -30.86 -23.71 -6.14
CA ALA A 205 -31.50 -22.44 -6.49
C ALA A 205 -30.86 -21.20 -5.80
N VAL A 206 -29.98 -21.39 -4.80
CA VAL A 206 -29.29 -20.29 -4.13
C VAL A 206 -28.15 -19.76 -5.01
N GLU A 207 -28.28 -18.51 -5.46
CA GLU A 207 -27.27 -17.83 -6.27
C GLU A 207 -26.41 -16.87 -5.44
N ALA A 208 -25.28 -17.36 -4.91
CA ALA A 208 -24.27 -16.54 -4.23
C ALA A 208 -23.10 -16.23 -5.17
N THR A 209 -23.36 -15.60 -6.32
CA THR A 209 -22.40 -15.54 -7.43
C THR A 209 -21.46 -14.33 -7.43
N ARG A 210 -21.77 -13.31 -6.62
CA ARG A 210 -21.03 -12.04 -6.58
C ARG A 210 -20.69 -11.59 -5.17
N THR A 211 -19.58 -10.87 -5.07
CA THR A 211 -19.05 -10.25 -3.86
C THR A 211 -19.79 -8.94 -3.58
N GLU A 212 -20.51 -8.88 -2.46
CA GLU A 212 -21.29 -7.73 -2.03
C GLU A 212 -20.81 -7.20 -0.68
N VAL A 213 -20.59 -5.89 -0.60
CA VAL A 213 -20.25 -5.17 0.62
C VAL A 213 -21.41 -4.25 0.95
N HIS A 214 -22.12 -4.55 2.03
CA HIS A 214 -23.25 -3.78 2.51
C HIS A 214 -22.81 -2.89 3.67
N MET A 215 -22.73 -1.59 3.43
CA MET A 215 -22.21 -0.61 4.38
C MET A 215 -23.32 -0.04 5.28
N ASP A 216 -24.19 -0.95 5.74
CA ASP A 216 -25.32 -0.72 6.64
C ASP A 216 -24.86 -0.06 7.95
N VAL A 217 -25.70 0.82 8.47
CA VAL A 217 -25.49 1.46 9.77
C VAL A 217 -26.54 0.97 10.77
N PRO A 218 -26.15 0.51 11.98
CA PRO A 218 -24.79 0.46 12.52
C PRO A 218 -24.01 -0.82 12.18
N ARG A 219 -24.58 -1.76 11.43
CA ARG A 219 -24.05 -3.11 11.27
C ARG A 219 -23.69 -3.43 9.81
N PRO A 220 -22.52 -2.99 9.33
CA PRO A 220 -22.03 -3.35 8.00
C PRO A 220 -21.79 -4.86 7.93
N TYR A 221 -21.99 -5.43 6.74
CA TYR A 221 -21.73 -6.84 6.49
C TYR A 221 -21.21 -7.08 5.08
N TYR A 222 -20.47 -8.17 4.94
CA TYR A 222 -20.04 -8.71 3.66
C TYR A 222 -20.84 -9.97 3.35
N TRP A 223 -21.21 -10.15 2.09
CA TRP A 223 -21.86 -11.34 1.58
C TRP A 223 -21.26 -11.73 0.22
N GLY A 224 -21.02 -13.02 0.00
CA GLY A 224 -20.61 -13.47 -1.33
C GLY A 224 -20.20 -14.93 -1.41
N PRO A 225 -19.73 -15.36 -2.59
CA PRO A 225 -19.23 -16.71 -2.80
C PRO A 225 -18.00 -16.99 -1.94
N ASN A 226 -17.86 -18.25 -1.52
CA ASN A 226 -16.64 -18.81 -0.92
C ASN A 226 -16.22 -20.07 -1.69
N GLY A 227 -16.12 -19.91 -3.01
CA GLY A 227 -16.23 -20.97 -4.01
C GLY A 227 -17.66 -21.11 -4.58
N ALA A 228 -17.85 -21.99 -5.57
CA ALA A 228 -19.08 -22.14 -6.34
C ALA A 228 -20.21 -22.84 -5.59
N ARG A 229 -19.86 -23.66 -4.59
CA ARG A 229 -20.82 -24.44 -3.78
C ARG A 229 -21.00 -23.89 -2.37
N ARG A 230 -20.44 -22.71 -2.07
CA ARG A 230 -20.37 -22.15 -0.73
C ARG A 230 -20.54 -20.65 -0.75
N CYS A 231 -20.95 -20.12 0.39
CA CYS A 231 -21.05 -18.69 0.60
C CYS A 231 -20.62 -18.31 2.01
N ARG A 232 -20.34 -17.03 2.20
CA ARG A 232 -19.89 -16.47 3.48
C ARG A 232 -20.66 -15.19 3.76
N ILE A 233 -21.07 -15.03 5.02
CA ILE A 233 -21.53 -13.75 5.55
C ILE A 233 -20.62 -13.33 6.70
N ASP A 234 -20.03 -12.13 6.58
CA ASP A 234 -19.20 -11.54 7.62
C ASP A 234 -19.97 -10.37 8.21
N MET A 235 -20.29 -10.45 9.49
CA MET A 235 -21.13 -9.50 10.19
C MET A 235 -20.33 -8.80 11.27
N LYS A 236 -20.35 -7.47 11.30
CA LYS A 236 -19.83 -6.70 12.44
C LYS A 236 -20.63 -7.03 13.70
N LEU A 237 -19.95 -7.31 14.80
CA LEU A 237 -20.56 -7.37 16.13
C LEU A 237 -20.48 -6.00 16.78
N LEU A 238 -21.59 -5.56 17.38
CA LEU A 238 -21.68 -4.29 18.09
C LEU A 238 -21.23 -4.47 19.54
N PRO A 239 -20.73 -3.42 20.20
CA PRO A 239 -20.26 -3.50 21.59
C PRO A 239 -21.30 -4.05 22.58
N ASP A 240 -22.58 -3.76 22.34
CA ASP A 240 -23.69 -4.17 23.20
C ASP A 240 -24.31 -5.54 22.81
N ASP A 241 -23.75 -6.24 21.82
CA ASP A 241 -24.25 -7.56 21.42
C ASP A 241 -23.98 -8.61 22.50
N GLY A 242 -25.06 -9.27 22.95
CA GLY A 242 -25.00 -10.39 23.86
C GLY A 242 -24.59 -11.72 23.19
N PRO A 243 -24.42 -12.80 23.98
CA PRO A 243 -24.04 -14.12 23.47
C PRO A 243 -25.06 -14.74 22.50
N GLU A 244 -26.33 -14.30 22.54
CA GLU A 244 -27.41 -14.78 21.67
C GLU A 244 -27.15 -14.51 20.18
N VAL A 245 -26.49 -13.39 19.85
CA VAL A 245 -26.12 -13.00 18.46
C VAL A 245 -25.03 -13.92 17.90
N ARG A 246 -24.29 -14.59 18.78
CA ARG A 246 -23.15 -15.45 18.45
C ARG A 246 -23.52 -16.92 18.25
N THR A 247 -24.82 -17.22 18.14
CA THR A 247 -25.30 -18.59 17.94
C THR A 247 -25.45 -18.93 16.46
N HIS A 248 -25.38 -20.21 16.11
CA HIS A 248 -25.71 -20.70 14.76
C HIS A 248 -27.14 -20.31 14.34
N ALA A 249 -28.09 -20.35 15.27
CA ALA A 249 -29.48 -19.96 15.02
C ALA A 249 -29.59 -18.48 14.65
N ALA A 250 -28.88 -17.60 15.36
CA ALA A 250 -28.83 -16.17 15.04
C ALA A 250 -28.17 -15.90 13.69
N ALA A 251 -27.09 -16.61 13.34
CA ALA A 251 -26.45 -16.46 12.04
C ALA A 251 -27.34 -16.90 10.88
N LEU A 252 -28.08 -18.01 11.01
CA LEU A 252 -29.07 -18.43 10.01
C LEU A 252 -30.24 -17.44 9.89
N ALA A 253 -30.71 -16.88 11.01
CA ALA A 253 -31.72 -15.85 11.00
C ALA A 253 -31.24 -14.57 10.29
N TYR A 254 -30.00 -14.15 10.57
CA TYR A 254 -29.36 -13.00 9.93
C TYR A 254 -29.15 -13.20 8.43
N LEU A 255 -28.69 -14.39 8.01
CA LEU A 255 -28.58 -14.75 6.60
C LEU A 255 -29.93 -14.63 5.89
N LYS A 256 -30.99 -15.21 6.47
CA LYS A 256 -32.35 -15.12 5.92
C LYS A 256 -32.84 -13.69 5.83
N GLU A 257 -32.61 -12.88 6.86
CA GLU A 257 -32.99 -11.46 6.88
C GLU A 257 -32.33 -10.69 5.74
N LYS A 258 -31.01 -10.85 5.56
CA LYS A 258 -30.23 -10.04 4.62
C LYS A 258 -30.28 -10.52 3.17
N THR A 259 -30.48 -11.82 2.95
CA THR A 259 -30.37 -12.43 1.61
C THR A 259 -31.66 -13.11 1.14
N GLY A 260 -32.62 -13.36 2.04
CA GLY A 260 -33.80 -14.18 1.77
C GLY A 260 -33.55 -15.68 1.77
N ILE A 261 -32.30 -16.14 1.90
CA ILE A 261 -31.94 -17.56 1.89
C ILE A 261 -32.51 -18.25 3.12
N LEU A 262 -33.26 -19.33 2.90
CA LEU A 262 -33.88 -20.09 3.99
C LEU A 262 -32.83 -20.95 4.72
N PRO A 263 -32.92 -21.12 6.05
CA PRO A 263 -31.97 -21.92 6.81
C PRO A 263 -31.78 -23.36 6.33
N GLU A 264 -32.82 -23.98 5.77
CA GLU A 264 -32.77 -25.33 5.19
C GLU A 264 -32.04 -25.41 3.84
N ALA A 265 -31.85 -24.28 3.16
CA ALA A 265 -31.14 -24.20 1.88
C ALA A 265 -29.61 -24.23 2.04
N VAL A 266 -29.11 -24.12 3.28
CA VAL A 266 -27.68 -24.02 3.59
C VAL A 266 -27.31 -24.83 4.83
N ARG A 267 -26.01 -25.06 5.03
CA ARG A 267 -25.47 -25.67 6.25
C ARG A 267 -24.26 -24.88 6.72
N ILE A 268 -24.28 -24.39 7.96
CA ILE A 268 -23.10 -23.76 8.56
C ILE A 268 -21.96 -24.79 8.61
N THR A 269 -20.82 -24.44 8.03
CA THR A 269 -19.58 -25.23 8.10
C THR A 269 -18.58 -24.64 9.06
N ARG A 270 -18.62 -23.32 9.25
CA ARG A 270 -17.76 -22.61 10.20
C ARG A 270 -18.46 -21.35 10.71
N GLN A 271 -18.24 -21.05 11.98
CA GLN A 271 -18.53 -19.76 12.58
C GLN A 271 -17.37 -19.37 13.49
N VAL A 272 -16.84 -18.15 13.34
CA VAL A 272 -15.71 -17.68 14.14
C VAL A 272 -15.73 -16.17 14.27
N ILE A 273 -15.22 -15.69 15.41
CA ILE A 273 -15.09 -14.27 15.70
C ILE A 273 -13.64 -13.86 15.52
N TYR A 274 -13.42 -12.82 14.71
CA TYR A 274 -12.11 -12.23 14.48
C TYR A 274 -12.02 -10.83 15.05
N ARG A 275 -10.81 -10.50 15.52
CA ARG A 275 -10.34 -9.13 15.73
C ARG A 275 -9.18 -8.90 14.80
N PHE A 276 -9.16 -7.74 14.15
CA PHE A 276 -8.13 -7.41 13.18
C PHE A 276 -7.08 -6.48 13.79
N ARG A 277 -5.84 -6.63 13.33
CA ARG A 277 -4.74 -5.73 13.63
C ARG A 277 -3.99 -5.47 12.33
N SER A 278 -3.56 -4.23 12.12
CA SER A 278 -2.68 -3.88 11.02
C SER A 278 -1.30 -3.53 11.56
N ALA A 279 -0.28 -4.29 11.16
CA ALA A 279 1.08 -4.13 11.66
C ALA A 279 2.11 -4.64 10.64
N ILE A 280 3.33 -4.13 10.69
CA ILE A 280 4.43 -4.48 9.77
C ILE A 280 5.72 -4.68 10.56
N ALA A 281 6.52 -5.68 10.21
CA ALA A 281 7.81 -5.93 10.83
C ALA A 281 8.84 -4.86 10.42
N GLN A 282 9.71 -4.47 11.34
CA GLN A 282 10.78 -3.50 11.08
C GLN A 282 11.83 -4.02 10.09
N CYS A 283 12.03 -5.34 10.04
CA CYS A 283 12.85 -6.03 9.05
C CYS A 283 12.29 -7.45 8.88
N MET A 284 12.68 -8.14 7.79
CA MET A 284 12.25 -9.51 7.52
C MET A 284 13.40 -10.53 7.56
N ARG A 285 14.58 -10.11 8.02
CA ARG A 285 15.79 -10.93 8.10
C ARG A 285 16.67 -10.50 9.27
N VAL A 286 17.20 -11.47 10.02
CA VAL A 286 18.29 -11.30 10.99
C VAL A 286 19.29 -12.44 10.78
N GLY A 287 20.46 -12.13 10.20
CA GLY A 287 21.47 -13.14 9.89
C GLY A 287 20.94 -14.21 8.94
N ASN A 288 20.85 -15.45 9.43
CA ASN A 288 20.38 -16.60 8.67
C ASN A 288 18.88 -16.93 8.90
N VAL A 289 18.16 -16.08 9.64
CA VAL A 289 16.73 -16.25 9.94
C VAL A 289 15.91 -15.22 9.18
N PHE A 290 14.85 -15.67 8.53
CA PHE A 290 13.89 -14.86 7.78
C PHE A 290 12.50 -14.98 8.37
N ILE A 291 11.63 -14.00 8.12
CA ILE A 291 10.19 -14.09 8.44
C ILE A 291 9.36 -13.67 7.22
N GLY A 292 8.16 -14.24 7.07
CA GLY A 292 7.24 -13.91 5.98
C GLY A 292 5.78 -14.22 6.31
N GLY A 293 4.86 -13.69 5.51
CA GLY A 293 3.42 -13.77 5.76
C GLY A 293 3.01 -13.06 7.04
N ASP A 294 2.01 -13.60 7.74
CA ASP A 294 1.49 -13.01 8.99
C ASP A 294 2.55 -12.83 10.09
N ALA A 295 3.67 -13.56 10.02
CA ALA A 295 4.82 -13.33 10.91
C ALA A 295 5.43 -11.94 10.71
N ALA A 296 5.39 -11.41 9.49
CA ALA A 296 5.98 -10.14 9.08
C ALA A 296 4.97 -9.00 8.85
N HIS A 297 3.73 -9.30 8.49
CA HIS A 297 2.71 -8.26 8.25
C HIS A 297 1.30 -8.76 8.58
N LEU A 298 0.52 -7.91 9.24
CA LEU A 298 -0.87 -8.14 9.58
C LEU A 298 -1.72 -7.08 8.90
N MET A 299 -2.89 -7.45 8.40
CA MET A 299 -3.78 -6.54 7.70
C MET A 299 -5.26 -6.90 7.90
N THR A 300 -6.15 -5.96 7.61
CA THR A 300 -7.59 -6.20 7.61
C THR A 300 -8.00 -6.95 6.34
N PRO A 301 -9.20 -7.56 6.30
CA PRO A 301 -9.70 -8.17 5.07
C PRO A 301 -10.18 -7.12 4.05
N GLY A 302 -10.05 -5.81 4.31
CA GLY A 302 -10.57 -4.72 3.46
C GLY A 302 -10.07 -4.73 1.99
N MET A 303 -9.03 -5.50 1.68
CA MET A 303 -8.58 -5.76 0.31
C MET A 303 -8.47 -7.26 -0.04
N ALA A 304 -8.70 -8.16 0.92
CA ALA A 304 -8.42 -9.59 0.84
C ALA A 304 -7.01 -9.91 0.26
N GLN A 305 -5.97 -9.26 0.81
CA GLN A 305 -4.58 -9.37 0.34
C GLN A 305 -3.62 -10.05 1.32
N GLY A 306 -4.08 -10.45 2.52
CA GLY A 306 -3.21 -11.02 3.56
C GLY A 306 -2.52 -12.31 3.09
N CYS A 307 -3.32 -13.32 2.75
CA CYS A 307 -2.78 -14.59 2.25
C CYS A 307 -2.03 -14.43 0.91
N CYS A 308 -2.53 -13.60 -0.01
CA CYS A 308 -1.84 -13.34 -1.27
C CYS A 308 -0.44 -12.77 -1.03
N SER A 309 -0.32 -11.77 -0.15
CA SER A 309 0.96 -11.19 0.23
C SER A 309 1.88 -12.19 0.92
N ALA A 310 1.33 -13.07 1.76
CA ALA A 310 2.10 -14.15 2.38
C ALA A 310 2.67 -15.13 1.36
N ILE A 311 1.88 -15.53 0.36
CA ILE A 311 2.36 -16.42 -0.72
C ILE A 311 3.44 -15.72 -1.56
N ARG A 312 3.29 -14.43 -1.84
CA ARG A 312 4.33 -13.63 -2.51
C ARG A 312 5.65 -13.63 -1.76
N ASP A 313 5.63 -13.61 -0.43
CA ASP A 313 6.86 -13.72 0.38
C ASP A 313 7.53 -15.09 0.21
N GLY A 314 6.73 -16.16 0.14
CA GLY A 314 7.21 -17.53 -0.08
C GLY A 314 7.89 -17.72 -1.43
N ILE A 315 7.24 -17.33 -2.53
CA ILE A 315 7.82 -17.44 -3.89
C ILE A 315 9.07 -16.56 -4.05
N ASN A 316 9.03 -15.34 -3.50
CA ASN A 316 10.14 -14.39 -3.59
C ASN A 316 11.40 -14.87 -2.86
N LEU A 317 11.24 -15.51 -1.69
CA LEU A 317 12.37 -16.06 -0.96
C LEU A 317 12.87 -17.38 -1.58
N ALA A 318 11.97 -18.20 -2.14
CA ALA A 318 12.31 -19.51 -2.69
C ALA A 318 13.40 -19.44 -3.77
N TRP A 319 13.24 -18.54 -4.75
CA TRP A 319 14.21 -18.46 -5.85
C TRP A 319 15.56 -17.90 -5.41
N ARG A 320 15.58 -16.97 -4.43
CA ARG A 320 16.83 -16.43 -3.88
C ARG A 320 17.60 -17.51 -3.12
N LEU A 321 16.90 -18.25 -2.26
CA LEU A 321 17.51 -19.36 -1.52
C LEU A 321 18.03 -20.43 -2.49
N ASP A 322 17.28 -20.79 -3.53
CA ASP A 322 17.74 -21.72 -4.56
C ASP A 322 19.07 -21.26 -5.20
N LEU A 323 19.14 -20.02 -5.66
CA LEU A 323 20.36 -19.49 -6.28
C LEU A 323 21.56 -19.46 -5.31
N VAL A 324 21.35 -19.10 -4.04
CA VAL A 324 22.43 -19.04 -3.05
C VAL A 324 22.89 -20.43 -2.62
N LEU A 325 21.96 -21.36 -2.39
CA LEU A 325 22.28 -22.74 -1.99
C LEU A 325 23.00 -23.50 -3.12
N THR A 326 22.67 -23.18 -4.37
CA THR A 326 23.36 -23.73 -5.57
C THR A 326 24.59 -22.94 -6.01
N SER A 327 25.00 -21.91 -5.25
CA SER A 327 26.15 -21.04 -5.55
C SER A 327 26.08 -20.34 -6.92
N ARG A 328 24.87 -20.10 -7.42
CA ARG A 328 24.58 -19.36 -8.66
C ARG A 328 24.40 -17.86 -8.44
N ALA A 329 24.23 -17.43 -7.20
CA ALA A 329 24.25 -16.03 -6.79
C ALA A 329 25.00 -15.86 -5.47
N ASN A 330 25.47 -14.64 -5.22
CA ASN A 330 26.09 -14.26 -3.95
C ASN A 330 25.03 -14.24 -2.83
N ALA A 331 25.37 -14.70 -1.62
CA ALA A 331 24.47 -14.67 -0.47
C ALA A 331 23.92 -13.26 -0.14
N ALA A 332 24.62 -12.19 -0.56
CA ALA A 332 24.15 -10.81 -0.44
C ALA A 332 22.78 -10.57 -1.11
N ILE A 333 22.37 -11.36 -2.11
CA ILE A 333 21.04 -11.17 -2.73
C ILE A 333 19.89 -11.37 -1.73
N LEU A 334 20.13 -12.13 -0.67
CA LEU A 334 19.16 -12.38 0.38
C LEU A 334 18.90 -11.12 1.23
N ASP A 335 19.80 -10.14 1.23
CA ASP A 335 19.61 -8.87 1.96
C ASP A 335 18.52 -8.01 1.31
N SER A 336 18.27 -8.19 0.00
CA SER A 336 17.18 -7.50 -0.70
C SER A 336 15.78 -8.00 -0.34
N TYR A 337 15.65 -9.18 0.28
CA TYR A 337 14.34 -9.78 0.57
C TYR A 337 13.47 -8.88 1.45
N GLY A 338 14.01 -8.39 2.58
CA GLY A 338 13.25 -7.56 3.51
C GLY A 338 12.82 -6.22 2.89
N PRO A 339 13.75 -5.39 2.40
CA PRO A 339 13.42 -4.10 1.79
C PRO A 339 12.43 -4.23 0.62
N GLU A 340 12.61 -5.21 -0.25
CA GLU A 340 11.73 -5.42 -1.41
C GLU A 340 10.31 -5.84 -0.98
N ARG A 341 10.19 -6.79 -0.04
CA ARG A 341 8.89 -7.29 0.42
C ARG A 341 8.17 -6.29 1.32
N LEU A 342 8.88 -5.55 2.17
CA LEU A 342 8.30 -4.47 2.97
C LEU A 342 7.81 -3.31 2.09
N GLY A 343 8.61 -2.91 1.09
CA GLY A 343 8.20 -1.90 0.10
C GLY A 343 6.96 -2.31 -0.69
N HIS A 344 6.85 -3.60 -1.01
CA HIS A 344 5.69 -4.17 -1.68
C HIS A 344 4.44 -4.24 -0.76
N VAL A 345 4.56 -4.77 0.46
CA VAL A 345 3.38 -5.09 1.30
C VAL A 345 2.84 -3.89 2.07
N THR A 346 3.69 -2.89 2.37
CA THR A 346 3.28 -1.72 3.15
C THR A 346 2.11 -0.95 2.52
N PRO A 347 2.14 -0.61 1.22
CA PRO A 347 0.99 0.02 0.56
C PRO A 347 -0.28 -0.84 0.64
N LEU A 348 -0.17 -2.17 0.54
CA LEU A 348 -1.31 -3.07 0.64
C LEU A 348 -1.92 -3.09 2.05
N VAL A 349 -1.09 -3.08 3.10
CA VAL A 349 -1.56 -2.97 4.49
C VAL A 349 -2.25 -1.63 4.71
N GLN A 350 -1.66 -0.52 4.26
CA GLN A 350 -2.25 0.82 4.38
C GLN A 350 -3.57 0.93 3.60
N GLY A 351 -3.60 0.41 2.36
CA GLY A 351 -4.82 0.33 1.55
C GLY A 351 -5.91 -0.49 2.23
N SER A 352 -5.55 -1.60 2.89
CA SER A 352 -6.51 -2.42 3.63
C SER A 352 -7.13 -1.68 4.81
N ILE A 353 -6.37 -0.84 5.53
CA ILE A 353 -6.87 -0.01 6.62
C ILE A 353 -7.90 0.98 6.07
N LEU A 354 -7.57 1.70 5.00
CA LEU A 354 -8.45 2.68 4.39
C LEU A 354 -9.72 2.04 3.84
N GLY A 355 -9.59 0.94 3.10
CA GLY A 355 -10.72 0.19 2.57
C GLY A 355 -11.64 -0.31 3.70
N TRP A 356 -11.06 -0.83 4.77
CA TRP A 356 -11.80 -1.28 5.95
C TRP A 356 -12.53 -0.14 6.65
N GLN A 357 -11.86 0.98 6.94
CA GLN A 357 -12.50 2.14 7.57
C GLN A 357 -13.65 2.68 6.73
N MET A 358 -13.49 2.72 5.41
CA MET A 358 -14.53 3.14 4.49
C MET A 358 -15.74 2.21 4.56
N THR A 359 -15.55 0.91 4.40
CA THR A 359 -16.65 -0.06 4.31
C THR A 359 -17.31 -0.38 5.66
N THR A 360 -16.72 0.06 6.77
CA THR A 360 -17.18 -0.30 8.13
C THR A 360 -17.57 0.89 9.01
N GLU A 361 -17.68 2.10 8.44
CA GLU A 361 -18.17 3.29 9.16
C GLU A 361 -19.60 3.06 9.69
N THR A 362 -19.80 3.37 10.97
CA THR A 362 -21.03 3.09 11.74
C THR A 362 -21.73 4.36 12.24
N ASP A 363 -21.12 5.53 12.06
CA ASP A 363 -21.78 6.81 12.31
C ASP A 363 -22.67 7.19 11.11
N PRO A 364 -23.99 7.42 11.31
CA PRO A 364 -24.91 7.71 10.21
C PRO A 364 -24.52 8.93 9.36
N ALA A 365 -23.99 10.00 9.97
CA ALA A 365 -23.63 11.22 9.26
C ALA A 365 -22.36 11.01 8.42
N LYS A 366 -21.35 10.33 8.99
CA LYS A 366 -20.13 9.97 8.26
C LYS A 366 -20.41 8.98 7.14
N ALA A 367 -21.30 8.01 7.36
CA ALA A 367 -21.73 7.06 6.35
C ALA A 367 -22.40 7.75 5.15
N ALA A 368 -23.28 8.73 5.39
CA ALA A 368 -23.88 9.52 4.30
C ALA A 368 -22.84 10.30 3.49
N THR A 369 -21.87 10.94 4.16
CA THR A 369 -20.76 11.63 3.48
C THR A 369 -19.88 10.66 2.68
N ARG A 370 -19.57 9.49 3.25
CA ARG A 370 -18.85 8.41 2.55
C ARG A 370 -19.60 7.95 1.31
N ASP A 371 -20.89 7.69 1.40
CA ASP A 371 -21.68 7.17 0.27
C ASP A 371 -21.71 8.17 -0.89
N ASN A 372 -21.91 9.46 -0.58
CA ASN A 372 -21.82 10.54 -1.58
C ASN A 372 -20.43 10.61 -2.23
N PHE A 373 -19.37 10.46 -1.42
CA PHE A 373 -17.99 10.44 -1.90
C PHE A 373 -17.71 9.26 -2.85
N ILE A 374 -18.21 8.06 -2.52
CA ILE A 374 -18.09 6.87 -3.36
C ILE A 374 -18.89 7.03 -4.65
N ARG A 375 -20.16 7.48 -4.58
CA ARG A 375 -21.02 7.72 -5.75
C ARG A 375 -20.42 8.74 -6.72
N ALA A 376 -19.70 9.72 -6.20
CA ALA A 376 -19.00 10.72 -7.01
C ALA A 376 -17.73 10.19 -7.70
N GLY A 377 -17.36 8.92 -7.48
CA GLY A 377 -16.16 8.32 -8.06
C GLY A 377 -14.84 8.82 -7.45
N LEU A 378 -14.91 9.40 -6.25
CA LEU A 378 -13.74 10.00 -5.57
C LEU A 378 -12.97 9.01 -4.69
N ALA A 379 -13.50 7.79 -4.51
CA ALA A 379 -12.82 6.74 -3.77
C ALA A 379 -11.49 6.35 -4.45
N PRO A 380 -10.37 6.32 -3.70
CA PRO A 380 -9.07 5.99 -4.28
C PRO A 380 -9.05 4.55 -4.80
N ALA A 381 -8.37 4.35 -5.93
CA ALA A 381 -8.11 3.01 -6.43
C ALA A 381 -7.23 2.23 -5.43
N PRO A 382 -7.45 0.92 -5.27
CA PRO A 382 -6.58 0.10 -4.45
C PRO A 382 -5.14 0.12 -5.00
N PRO A 383 -4.12 0.13 -4.12
CA PRO A 383 -2.73 0.05 -4.55
C PRO A 383 -2.47 -1.28 -5.29
N LYS A 384 -1.64 -1.22 -6.33
CA LYS A 384 -1.20 -2.40 -7.07
C LYS A 384 0.04 -3.02 -6.40
N PRO A 385 0.18 -4.35 -6.43
CA PRO A 385 1.41 -5.01 -6.01
C PRO A 385 2.52 -4.73 -7.03
N THR A 386 3.47 -3.86 -6.69
CA THR A 386 4.65 -3.55 -7.51
C THR A 386 5.91 -3.55 -6.66
N LEU A 387 7.02 -3.99 -7.24
CA LEU A 387 8.33 -3.91 -6.62
C LEU A 387 9.01 -2.59 -7.01
N THR A 388 9.67 -1.94 -6.05
CA THR A 388 10.39 -0.68 -6.27
C THR A 388 11.87 -0.75 -5.93
N THR A 389 12.28 -1.81 -5.24
CA THR A 389 13.63 -2.04 -4.72
C THR A 389 14.06 -3.50 -4.96
N GLY A 390 15.27 -3.84 -4.54
CA GLY A 390 15.84 -5.17 -4.74
C GLY A 390 16.35 -5.40 -6.15
N ILE A 391 16.12 -6.59 -6.68
CA ILE A 391 16.75 -7.05 -7.93
C ILE A 391 15.88 -6.61 -9.12
N LEU A 392 16.16 -5.42 -9.63
CA LEU A 392 15.45 -4.75 -10.73
C LEU A 392 16.44 -3.93 -11.58
N GLN A 393 16.24 -3.91 -12.89
CA GLN A 393 17.03 -3.09 -13.80
C GLN A 393 16.78 -1.61 -13.51
N ARG A 394 17.88 -0.85 -13.38
CA ARG A 394 17.86 0.60 -13.16
C ARG A 394 18.52 1.31 -14.34
N THR A 395 17.97 2.48 -14.67
CA THR A 395 18.62 3.54 -15.45
C THR A 395 19.30 4.52 -14.49
N ALA A 396 19.94 5.58 -14.99
CA ALA A 396 20.75 6.49 -14.17
C ALA A 396 20.03 7.01 -12.90
N ASP A 397 18.74 7.36 -13.01
CA ASP A 397 17.99 7.97 -11.91
C ASP A 397 16.68 7.24 -11.55
N ASN A 398 16.30 6.18 -12.29
CA ASN A 398 14.99 5.54 -12.16
C ASN A 398 15.03 4.03 -12.45
N LEU A 399 13.98 3.31 -12.06
CA LEU A 399 13.73 1.95 -12.56
C LEU A 399 13.58 1.97 -14.09
N ALA A 400 14.03 0.89 -14.74
CA ALA A 400 13.71 0.69 -16.14
C ALA A 400 12.19 0.61 -16.34
N GLN A 401 11.73 0.92 -17.56
CA GLN A 401 10.30 0.89 -17.91
C GLN A 401 9.70 -0.47 -17.52
N LEU A 402 8.57 -0.48 -16.81
CA LEU A 402 7.88 -1.69 -16.31
C LEU A 402 8.68 -2.58 -15.33
N ALA A 403 9.92 -2.24 -14.98
CA ALA A 403 10.64 -3.00 -13.96
C ALA A 403 9.87 -2.96 -12.63
N GLY A 404 9.66 -4.13 -12.04
CA GLY A 404 8.89 -4.29 -10.81
C GLY A 404 7.38 -4.42 -11.01
N THR A 405 6.87 -4.44 -12.23
CA THR A 405 5.48 -4.86 -12.52
C THR A 405 5.41 -6.34 -12.88
N LEU A 406 4.23 -6.96 -12.78
CA LEU A 406 4.01 -8.34 -13.20
C LEU A 406 4.17 -8.50 -14.73
N SER A 407 4.81 -9.59 -15.16
CA SER A 407 4.88 -9.97 -16.56
C SER A 407 3.52 -10.51 -17.04
N PRO A 408 3.14 -10.27 -18.30
CA PRO A 408 1.93 -10.82 -18.85
C PRO A 408 2.07 -12.34 -18.99
N GLN A 409 0.94 -13.04 -18.93
CA GLN A 409 0.85 -14.45 -19.34
C GLN A 409 -0.40 -14.66 -20.20
N GLY A 410 -0.19 -15.21 -21.39
CA GLY A 410 -1.23 -15.62 -22.33
C GLY A 410 -0.98 -17.02 -22.89
N ARG A 411 -1.92 -17.50 -23.72
CA ARG A 411 -1.79 -18.81 -24.37
C ARG A 411 -0.79 -18.75 -25.52
N VAL A 412 0.03 -19.78 -25.60
CA VAL A 412 1.03 -19.95 -26.65
C VAL A 412 0.96 -21.36 -27.22
N ARG A 413 1.50 -21.55 -28.42
CA ARG A 413 1.82 -22.85 -28.98
C ARG A 413 3.33 -22.99 -29.09
N ILE A 414 3.91 -23.97 -28.40
CA ILE A 414 5.35 -24.28 -28.44
C ILE A 414 5.51 -25.76 -28.80
N ASP A 415 6.28 -26.06 -29.85
CA ASP A 415 6.53 -27.42 -30.34
C ASP A 415 5.25 -28.26 -30.51
N GLY A 416 4.18 -27.64 -31.02
CA GLY A 416 2.89 -28.27 -31.25
C GLY A 416 1.99 -28.47 -30.02
N ARG A 417 2.44 -28.07 -28.81
CA ARG A 417 1.62 -28.07 -27.59
C ARG A 417 1.05 -26.70 -27.31
N GLU A 418 -0.22 -26.64 -26.90
CA GLU A 418 -0.91 -25.39 -26.54
C GLU A 418 -1.18 -25.31 -25.04
N GLY A 419 -1.01 -24.11 -24.48
CA GLY A 419 -1.27 -23.85 -23.06
C GLY A 419 -0.88 -22.43 -22.66
N LEU A 420 -1.05 -22.09 -21.39
CA LEU A 420 -0.43 -20.90 -20.82
C LEU A 420 1.10 -21.05 -20.87
N LEU A 421 1.83 -19.95 -21.10
CA LEU A 421 3.29 -20.00 -21.29
C LEU A 421 4.01 -20.74 -20.18
N ASP A 422 3.71 -20.42 -18.92
CA ASP A 422 4.41 -21.02 -17.78
C ASP A 422 4.18 -22.53 -17.67
N SER A 423 2.99 -23.00 -18.08
CA SER A 423 2.68 -24.43 -18.12
C SER A 423 3.50 -25.19 -19.18
N LEU A 424 4.00 -24.51 -20.21
CA LEU A 424 4.81 -25.12 -21.25
C LEU A 424 6.32 -24.99 -21.01
N VAL A 425 6.78 -23.83 -20.53
CA VAL A 425 8.21 -23.54 -20.35
C VAL A 425 8.71 -23.88 -18.95
N GLY A 426 7.85 -23.75 -17.93
CA GLY A 426 8.17 -24.01 -16.53
C GLY A 426 8.47 -22.78 -15.68
N PHE A 427 8.85 -23.03 -14.43
CA PHE A 427 9.16 -22.02 -13.42
C PHE A 427 10.62 -21.57 -13.49
N GLY A 428 10.86 -20.27 -13.65
CA GLY A 428 12.22 -19.72 -13.68
C GLY A 428 12.29 -18.30 -14.19
N PHE A 429 13.51 -17.82 -14.45
CA PHE A 429 13.69 -16.58 -15.21
C PHE A 429 13.15 -16.79 -16.63
N GLN A 430 12.52 -15.76 -17.22
CA GLN A 430 12.00 -15.84 -18.59
C GLN A 430 12.47 -14.63 -19.39
N LEU A 431 13.19 -14.86 -20.48
CA LEU A 431 13.50 -13.84 -21.49
C LEU A 431 12.52 -14.01 -22.64
N VAL A 432 11.49 -13.16 -22.67
CA VAL A 432 10.47 -13.18 -23.72
C VAL A 432 10.79 -12.09 -24.73
N SER A 433 10.96 -12.48 -26.00
CA SER A 433 11.39 -11.60 -27.08
C SER A 433 10.54 -11.80 -28.34
N ARG A 434 10.40 -10.75 -29.14
CA ARG A 434 9.81 -10.78 -30.49
C ARG A 434 10.83 -10.94 -31.60
N ILE A 435 12.12 -10.87 -31.26
CA ILE A 435 13.24 -10.97 -32.19
C ILE A 435 14.19 -12.09 -31.75
N PRO A 436 14.90 -12.74 -32.68
CA PRO A 436 15.91 -13.75 -32.34
C PRO A 436 16.97 -13.17 -31.41
N VAL A 437 17.33 -13.89 -30.34
CA VAL A 437 18.28 -13.42 -29.32
C VAL A 437 19.66 -14.08 -29.41
N ASP A 438 19.78 -15.24 -30.06
CA ASP A 438 21.00 -16.06 -30.04
C ASP A 438 22.23 -15.31 -30.59
N ALA A 439 22.04 -14.51 -31.63
CA ALA A 439 23.11 -13.72 -32.25
C ALA A 439 23.40 -12.40 -31.50
N LEU A 440 22.53 -12.00 -30.56
CA LEU A 440 22.68 -10.77 -29.77
C LEU A 440 23.49 -11.02 -28.49
N LEU A 441 23.37 -12.21 -27.90
CA LEU A 441 23.99 -12.56 -26.64
C LEU A 441 25.42 -13.07 -26.83
N SER A 442 26.36 -12.58 -26.03
CA SER A 442 27.71 -13.13 -25.93
C SER A 442 27.71 -14.54 -25.30
N PRO A 443 28.77 -15.36 -25.53
CA PRO A 443 28.87 -16.67 -24.90
C PRO A 443 28.77 -16.65 -23.36
N ALA A 444 29.30 -15.60 -22.71
CA ALA A 444 29.20 -15.44 -21.26
C ALA A 444 27.77 -15.14 -20.79
N GLN A 445 27.00 -14.37 -21.56
CA GLN A 445 25.60 -14.07 -21.27
C GLN A 445 24.71 -15.30 -21.48
N GLN A 446 24.97 -16.09 -22.53
CA GLN A 446 24.30 -17.38 -22.75
C GLN A 446 24.58 -18.34 -21.60
N GLU A 447 25.86 -18.50 -21.21
CA GLU A 447 26.25 -19.35 -20.08
C GLU A 447 25.60 -18.90 -18.76
N LEU A 448 25.45 -17.58 -18.54
CA LEU A 448 24.73 -17.06 -17.38
C LEU A 448 23.26 -17.47 -17.39
N LEU A 449 22.55 -17.25 -18.50
CA LEU A 449 21.13 -17.61 -18.63
C LEU A 449 20.92 -19.12 -18.47
N ASP A 450 21.81 -19.94 -19.04
CA ASP A 450 21.81 -21.40 -18.87
C ASP A 450 22.02 -21.80 -17.41
N LYS A 451 22.99 -21.18 -16.71
CA LYS A 451 23.22 -21.42 -15.28
C LYS A 451 21.99 -21.08 -14.44
N LEU A 452 21.30 -19.99 -14.77
CA LEU A 452 20.06 -19.59 -14.10
C LEU A 452 18.88 -20.51 -14.45
N GLY A 453 19.00 -21.34 -15.49
CA GLY A 453 17.89 -22.10 -16.06
C GLY A 453 16.82 -21.17 -16.64
N ALA A 454 17.24 -20.06 -17.25
CA ALA A 454 16.32 -19.09 -17.83
C ALA A 454 15.66 -19.65 -19.10
N HIS A 455 14.35 -19.46 -19.22
CA HIS A 455 13.58 -19.83 -20.40
C HIS A 455 13.64 -18.70 -21.43
N ILE A 456 14.30 -18.94 -22.56
CA ILE A 456 14.33 -18.00 -23.68
C ILE A 456 13.18 -18.33 -24.63
N VAL A 457 12.27 -17.36 -24.83
CA VAL A 457 11.06 -17.55 -25.63
C VAL A 457 11.01 -16.48 -26.72
N VAL A 458 11.24 -16.88 -27.97
CA VAL A 458 11.16 -15.99 -29.13
C VAL A 458 9.82 -16.16 -29.84
N LEU A 459 8.88 -15.27 -29.51
CA LEU A 459 7.51 -15.29 -30.01
C LEU A 459 7.42 -14.76 -31.44
N GLY A 460 6.55 -15.37 -32.24
CA GLY A 460 6.35 -15.04 -33.66
C GLY A 460 7.21 -15.88 -34.62
N SER A 461 7.87 -16.92 -34.11
CA SER A 461 8.53 -17.96 -34.91
C SER A 461 7.57 -19.14 -35.18
N GLU A 462 7.90 -20.03 -36.12
CA GLU A 462 7.15 -21.28 -36.28
C GLU A 462 7.23 -22.17 -35.02
N ALA A 463 8.28 -22.01 -34.21
CA ALA A 463 8.50 -22.79 -32.99
C ALA A 463 7.70 -22.30 -31.78
N ALA A 464 7.40 -20.99 -31.70
CA ALA A 464 6.63 -20.40 -30.61
C ALA A 464 5.66 -19.31 -31.11
N VAL A 465 4.37 -19.61 -31.02
CA VAL A 465 3.28 -18.76 -31.51
C VAL A 465 2.48 -18.18 -30.33
N ASP A 466 2.33 -16.86 -30.30
CA ASP A 466 1.43 -16.15 -29.37
C ASP A 466 -0.01 -16.25 -29.90
N LEU A 467 -0.84 -17.08 -29.27
CA LEU A 467 -2.18 -17.43 -29.80
C LEU A 467 -3.19 -16.31 -29.59
N ASP A 468 -3.06 -15.60 -28.47
CA ASP A 468 -4.01 -14.56 -28.05
C ASP A 468 -3.45 -13.14 -28.28
N MET A 469 -2.30 -13.01 -28.95
CA MET A 469 -1.57 -11.76 -29.14
C MET A 469 -1.22 -11.06 -27.81
N THR A 470 -1.17 -11.81 -26.70
CA THR A 470 -1.02 -11.24 -25.36
C THR A 470 0.32 -10.54 -25.21
N TYR A 471 1.40 -11.20 -25.61
CA TYR A 471 2.75 -10.68 -25.50
C TYR A 471 3.04 -9.70 -26.62
N GLN A 472 2.57 -9.98 -27.83
CA GLN A 472 2.76 -9.09 -28.96
C GLN A 472 2.15 -7.72 -28.69
N ASN A 473 0.88 -7.66 -28.29
CA ASN A 473 0.19 -6.42 -27.94
C ASN A 473 0.83 -5.74 -26.73
N TYR A 474 1.20 -6.51 -25.70
CA TYR A 474 1.86 -5.95 -24.51
C TYR A 474 3.19 -5.27 -24.85
N LEU A 475 4.05 -5.92 -25.63
CA LEU A 475 5.33 -5.36 -26.03
C LEU A 475 5.16 -4.16 -26.98
N GLU A 476 4.26 -4.24 -27.96
CA GLU A 476 3.95 -3.13 -28.88
C GLU A 476 3.43 -1.89 -28.14
N ALA A 477 2.48 -2.07 -27.22
CA ALA A 477 1.86 -0.98 -26.47
C ALA A 477 2.86 -0.20 -25.61
N HIS A 478 4.01 -0.80 -25.29
CA HIS A 478 5.06 -0.19 -24.48
C HIS A 478 6.31 0.17 -25.29
N GLY A 479 6.33 -0.08 -26.60
CA GLY A 479 7.49 0.21 -27.47
C GLY A 479 8.68 -0.71 -27.22
N LEU A 480 8.43 -1.97 -26.88
CA LEU A 480 9.44 -2.95 -26.47
C LEU A 480 9.59 -4.08 -27.50
N VAL A 481 10.80 -4.66 -27.56
CA VAL A 481 11.07 -5.89 -28.32
C VAL A 481 11.21 -7.12 -27.41
N ALA A 482 11.59 -6.92 -26.15
CA ALA A 482 11.74 -8.01 -25.18
C ALA A 482 11.61 -7.52 -23.72
N TYR A 483 11.37 -8.47 -22.81
CA TYR A 483 11.52 -8.28 -21.37
C TYR A 483 12.17 -9.50 -20.73
N LEU A 484 12.80 -9.30 -19.57
CA LEU A 484 13.28 -10.37 -18.70
C LEU A 484 12.47 -10.35 -17.41
N SER A 485 11.77 -11.44 -17.08
CA SER A 485 11.09 -11.60 -15.79
C SER A 485 11.84 -12.53 -14.85
N ARG A 486 11.73 -12.23 -13.56
CA ARG A 486 12.21 -13.06 -12.47
C ARG A 486 11.32 -14.30 -12.27
N PRO A 487 11.78 -15.31 -11.50
CA PRO A 487 10.98 -16.48 -11.16
C PRO A 487 9.68 -16.15 -10.42
N ASP A 488 9.59 -15.01 -9.74
CA ASP A 488 8.37 -14.53 -9.09
C ASP A 488 7.48 -13.65 -9.98
N PHE A 489 7.65 -13.76 -11.31
CA PHE A 489 6.85 -13.13 -12.36
C PHE A 489 6.98 -11.61 -12.48
N TYR A 490 7.74 -10.95 -11.60
CA TYR A 490 8.03 -9.53 -11.77
C TYR A 490 9.04 -9.32 -12.89
N ILE A 491 8.78 -8.33 -13.74
CA ILE A 491 9.72 -7.88 -14.77
C ILE A 491 10.96 -7.33 -14.06
N PHE A 492 12.11 -7.95 -14.31
CA PHE A 492 13.40 -7.43 -13.90
C PHE A 492 13.74 -6.20 -14.74
N GLY A 493 13.58 -6.30 -16.06
CA GLY A 493 13.98 -5.27 -17.01
C GLY A 493 13.33 -5.45 -18.38
N THR A 494 13.51 -4.46 -19.24
CA THR A 494 12.92 -4.40 -20.58
C THR A 494 13.92 -3.92 -21.62
N ALA A 495 13.72 -4.33 -22.87
CA ALA A 495 14.52 -3.91 -24.02
C ALA A 495 13.63 -3.23 -25.08
N ALA A 496 13.94 -1.99 -25.42
CA ALA A 496 13.25 -1.24 -26.48
C ALA A 496 13.81 -1.61 -27.86
N THR A 497 15.10 -1.95 -27.92
CA THR A 497 15.84 -2.33 -29.13
C THR A 497 16.62 -3.63 -28.94
N ALA A 498 17.15 -4.19 -30.03
CA ALA A 498 17.98 -5.40 -29.97
C ALA A 498 19.25 -5.21 -29.11
N ASP A 499 19.84 -4.01 -29.15
CA ASP A 499 21.07 -3.68 -28.41
C ASP A 499 20.84 -3.58 -26.90
N ASP A 500 19.58 -3.40 -26.45
CA ASP A 500 19.24 -3.33 -25.03
C ASP A 500 19.18 -4.72 -24.37
N ILE A 501 19.00 -5.80 -25.15
CA ILE A 501 18.87 -7.16 -24.62
C ILE A 501 20.14 -7.61 -23.88
N PRO A 502 21.35 -7.51 -24.47
CA PRO A 502 22.60 -7.83 -23.76
C PRO A 502 22.81 -6.97 -22.52
N VAL A 503 22.49 -5.67 -22.58
CA VAL A 503 22.62 -4.72 -21.46
C VAL A 503 21.74 -5.13 -20.28
N MET A 504 20.51 -5.56 -20.56
CA MET A 504 19.59 -6.09 -19.54
C MET A 504 20.14 -7.36 -18.88
N VAL A 505 20.73 -8.28 -19.66
CA VAL A 505 21.35 -9.50 -19.11
C VAL A 505 22.57 -9.17 -18.25
N ASP A 506 23.43 -8.23 -18.67
CA ASP A 506 24.58 -7.78 -17.89
C ASP A 506 24.18 -7.11 -16.58
N ALA A 507 23.08 -6.33 -16.59
CA ALA A 507 22.53 -5.73 -15.38
C ALA A 507 22.08 -6.81 -14.37
N LEU A 508 21.43 -7.88 -14.84
CA LEU A 508 21.06 -9.00 -13.98
C LEU A 508 22.31 -9.70 -13.43
N ALA A 509 23.30 -9.99 -14.29
CA ALA A 509 24.57 -10.61 -13.90
C ALA A 509 25.25 -9.85 -12.77
N LYS A 510 25.33 -8.52 -12.92
CA LYS A 510 25.91 -7.62 -11.92
C LYS A 510 25.18 -7.73 -10.59
N GLN A 511 23.85 -7.66 -10.58
CA GLN A 511 23.05 -7.70 -9.35
C GLN A 511 23.04 -9.08 -8.67
N LEU A 512 23.22 -10.18 -9.41
CA LEU A 512 23.35 -11.51 -8.80
C LEU A 512 24.74 -11.75 -8.17
N ALA A 513 25.78 -11.11 -8.69
CA ALA A 513 27.14 -11.19 -8.15
C ALA A 513 27.38 -10.22 -6.98
N GLN A 514 26.89 -9.00 -7.14
CA GLN A 514 26.92 -7.91 -6.17
C GLN A 514 25.59 -7.18 -6.30
N PRO A 515 24.56 -7.54 -5.50
CA PRO A 515 23.33 -6.77 -5.52
C PRO A 515 23.68 -5.32 -5.26
N VAL A 516 23.04 -4.40 -6.00
CA VAL A 516 23.13 -2.98 -5.65
C VAL A 516 22.69 -2.91 -4.19
N PRO A 517 23.55 -2.42 -3.29
CA PRO A 517 23.17 -2.37 -1.90
C PRO A 517 21.90 -1.51 -1.79
N ASP A 518 20.77 -2.10 -1.37
CA ASP A 518 19.55 -1.34 -0.99
C ASP A 518 19.83 -0.45 0.25
N THR A 519 21.07 -0.45 0.74
CA THR A 519 21.64 0.49 1.69
C THR A 519 21.70 1.94 1.20
N GLU A 520 21.39 2.26 -0.06
CA GLU A 520 21.06 3.66 -0.42
C GLU A 520 19.64 4.09 0.01
N GLN A 521 18.81 3.21 0.58
CA GLN A 521 17.56 3.62 1.25
C GLN A 521 17.43 3.15 2.72
N LEU A 522 18.30 2.27 3.20
CA LEU A 522 18.38 1.94 4.63
C LEU A 522 19.71 2.33 5.32
N SER A 523 20.68 2.86 4.57
CA SER A 523 21.88 3.50 5.16
C SER A 523 22.26 4.87 4.54
N ALA A 524 21.41 5.47 3.71
CA ALA A 524 21.52 6.91 3.39
C ALA A 524 20.93 7.79 4.52
N ILE A 525 21.30 7.48 5.76
CA ILE A 525 21.21 8.41 6.90
C ILE A 525 22.63 8.72 7.37
N ASP A 526 23.55 8.97 6.43
CA ASP A 526 24.87 9.54 6.77
C ASP A 526 24.99 11.02 6.34
N GLU A 527 24.00 11.56 5.62
CA GLU A 527 23.55 12.94 5.86
C GLU A 527 22.04 12.92 6.06
N PRO A 528 21.51 13.44 7.17
CA PRO A 528 20.07 13.49 7.38
C PRO A 528 19.46 14.32 6.25
N VAL A 529 18.57 13.71 5.44
CA VAL A 529 17.59 14.47 4.66
C VAL A 529 16.90 15.38 5.66
N THR A 530 17.27 16.65 5.65
CA THR A 530 16.75 17.60 6.63
C THR A 530 15.30 17.82 6.24
N LEU A 531 14.39 17.23 7.00
CA LEU A 531 12.98 17.50 6.87
C LEU A 531 12.78 19.02 6.98
N PRO A 532 12.08 19.64 6.04
CA PRO A 532 11.75 21.04 6.19
C PRO A 532 11.05 21.27 7.52
N GLY A 533 11.38 22.37 8.18
CA GLY A 533 10.85 22.69 9.49
C GLY A 533 11.63 22.12 10.67
N ALA A 534 12.79 21.50 10.46
CA ALA A 534 13.64 21.01 11.56
C ALA A 534 14.01 22.09 12.60
N LYS A 535 13.98 23.37 12.20
CA LYS A 535 14.22 24.53 13.07
C LYS A 535 12.97 25.04 13.79
N PHE A 536 11.78 24.53 13.43
CA PHE A 536 10.51 24.96 13.99
C PHE A 536 10.19 24.20 15.27
N VAL A 537 9.80 24.95 16.30
CA VAL A 537 9.34 24.40 17.57
C VAL A 537 7.82 24.29 17.52
N HIS A 538 7.32 23.07 17.60
CA HIS A 538 5.88 22.79 17.65
C HIS A 538 5.35 23.04 19.07
N LYS A 539 4.25 23.78 19.16
CA LYS A 539 3.63 24.23 20.41
C LYS A 539 2.12 24.21 20.27
N THR A 540 1.44 24.39 21.40
CA THR A 540 -0.01 24.57 21.44
C THR A 540 -0.39 25.85 22.17
N ILE A 541 -1.53 26.42 21.81
CA ILE A 541 -2.11 27.58 22.50
C ILE A 541 -3.63 27.43 22.61
N PRO A 542 -4.25 27.70 23.76
CA PRO A 542 -5.70 27.72 23.85
C PRO A 542 -6.29 28.92 23.09
N ALA A 543 -7.31 28.69 22.29
CA ALA A 543 -8.09 29.73 21.64
C ALA A 543 -9.57 29.35 21.69
N LEU A 544 -10.35 30.08 22.50
CA LEU A 544 -11.72 29.72 22.87
C LEU A 544 -11.76 28.31 23.47
N GLU A 545 -12.65 27.43 22.99
CA GLU A 545 -12.73 26.03 23.41
C GLU A 545 -11.72 25.09 22.73
N PHE A 546 -10.90 25.60 21.81
CA PHE A 546 -9.97 24.79 21.01
C PHE A 546 -8.52 24.88 21.49
N THR A 547 -7.78 23.79 21.27
CA THR A 547 -6.32 23.78 21.41
C THR A 547 -5.69 23.91 20.03
N ILE A 548 -5.08 25.07 19.76
CA ILE A 548 -4.49 25.37 18.46
C ILE A 548 -3.05 24.92 18.44
N HIS A 549 -2.72 24.01 17.51
CA HIS A 549 -1.34 23.62 17.26
C HIS A 549 -0.69 24.64 16.34
N TYR A 550 0.55 25.02 16.63
CA TYR A 550 1.33 25.89 15.77
C TYR A 550 2.81 25.51 15.80
N ALA A 551 3.54 25.93 14.79
CA ALA A 551 4.99 25.75 14.72
C ALA A 551 5.64 27.13 14.55
N GLU A 552 6.73 27.40 15.28
CA GLU A 552 7.45 28.68 15.17
C GLU A 552 8.95 28.54 15.01
N ALA A 553 9.56 29.38 14.17
CA ALA A 553 11.00 29.55 14.04
C ALA A 553 11.34 31.02 13.73
N GLY A 554 12.56 31.43 14.06
CA GLY A 554 13.05 32.77 13.73
C GLY A 554 14.33 33.13 14.47
N PRO A 555 15.05 34.17 14.03
CA PRO A 555 16.20 34.69 14.76
C PRO A 555 15.75 35.43 16.03
N SER A 556 16.68 35.68 16.95
CA SER A 556 16.41 36.41 18.19
C SER A 556 15.96 37.87 17.98
N ASN A 557 16.33 38.48 16.86
CA ASN A 557 15.90 39.81 16.44
C ASN A 557 15.37 39.77 14.99
N PRO A 558 14.10 39.36 14.79
CA PRO A 558 13.52 39.18 13.46
C PRO A 558 13.25 40.52 12.77
N ALA A 559 13.41 40.56 11.45
CA ALA A 559 13.07 41.73 10.64
C ALA A 559 11.55 42.02 10.57
N GLY A 560 10.73 41.03 10.92
CA GLY A 560 9.29 41.11 10.92
C GLY A 560 8.65 39.78 11.34
N THR A 561 7.33 39.77 11.47
CA THR A 561 6.56 38.55 11.78
C THR A 561 5.74 38.12 10.58
N ILE A 562 5.83 36.83 10.25
CA ILE A 562 5.04 36.16 9.24
C ILE A 562 4.12 35.17 9.96
N VAL A 563 2.82 35.28 9.71
CA VAL A 563 1.84 34.29 10.12
C VAL A 563 1.42 33.51 8.87
N SER A 564 1.65 32.21 8.88
CA SER A 564 1.36 31.31 7.78
C SER A 564 0.16 30.42 8.13
N ILE A 565 -0.81 30.34 7.23
CA ILE A 565 -2.00 29.51 7.38
C ILE A 565 -1.92 28.35 6.37
N PRO A 566 -1.88 27.10 6.84
CA PRO A 566 -1.61 25.96 5.98
C PRO A 566 -2.75 25.66 5.02
N GLY A 567 -2.42 24.87 4.01
CA GLY A 567 -3.39 24.22 3.15
C GLY A 567 -4.11 23.04 3.81
N SER A 568 -4.87 22.32 2.99
CA SER A 568 -5.85 21.30 3.41
C SER A 568 -5.31 20.14 4.27
N ALA A 569 -4.00 19.93 4.29
CA ALA A 569 -3.37 18.86 5.05
C ALA A 569 -2.86 19.27 6.45
N GLY A 570 -3.09 20.54 6.84
CA GLY A 570 -2.68 21.07 8.15
C GLY A 570 -1.22 21.49 8.20
N LEU A 571 -0.61 21.50 9.39
CA LEU A 571 0.78 21.93 9.63
C LEU A 571 1.79 21.20 8.73
N GLU A 572 2.08 21.80 7.59
CA GLU A 572 3.07 21.33 6.63
C GLU A 572 4.23 22.31 6.59
N MET A 573 5.42 21.83 6.94
CA MET A 573 6.65 22.62 6.87
C MET A 573 7.21 22.58 5.44
N SER A 574 7.92 23.65 5.05
CA SER A 574 8.43 23.80 3.69
C SER A 574 9.85 24.36 3.66
N THR A 575 10.56 24.07 2.57
CA THR A 575 11.92 24.60 2.36
C THR A 575 11.91 26.13 2.36
N ALA A 576 10.88 26.75 1.77
CA ALA A 576 10.72 28.21 1.81
C ALA A 576 10.53 28.75 3.24
N LYS A 577 9.76 28.07 4.11
CA LYS A 577 9.55 28.49 5.51
C LYS A 577 10.86 28.46 6.30
N ASP A 578 11.72 27.47 6.08
CA ASP A 578 13.05 27.40 6.69
C ASP A 578 13.97 28.55 6.24
N GLN A 579 13.87 28.97 4.97
CA GLN A 579 14.62 30.11 4.45
C GLN A 579 14.09 31.43 5.04
N LEU A 580 12.77 31.64 5.05
CA LEU A 580 12.14 32.83 5.65
C LEU A 580 12.45 32.94 7.15
N ALA A 581 12.46 31.81 7.88
CA ALA A 581 12.82 31.77 9.29
C ALA A 581 14.29 32.12 9.58
N GLY A 582 15.13 32.26 8.55
CA GLY A 582 16.47 32.82 8.69
C GLY A 582 16.48 34.33 8.99
N ARG A 583 15.41 35.05 8.61
CA ARG A 583 15.32 36.52 8.69
C ARG A 583 14.10 37.01 9.47
N TYR A 584 12.99 36.30 9.38
CA TYR A 584 11.70 36.66 10.00
C TYR A 584 11.34 35.68 11.11
N ARG A 585 10.44 36.11 12.01
CA ARG A 585 9.72 35.18 12.89
C ARG A 585 8.56 34.59 12.11
N VAL A 586 8.60 33.29 11.82
CA VAL A 586 7.58 32.58 11.06
C VAL A 586 6.76 31.72 12.01
N LEU A 587 5.43 31.89 11.96
CA LEU A 587 4.44 31.15 12.74
C LEU A 587 3.48 30.44 11.79
N GLU A 588 3.54 29.11 11.70
CA GLU A 588 2.50 28.34 11.01
C GLU A 588 1.40 27.99 12.02
N VAL A 589 0.20 28.52 11.84
CA VAL A 589 -0.92 28.33 12.78
C VAL A 589 -1.95 27.39 12.18
N ASN A 590 -2.13 26.22 12.80
CA ASN A 590 -3.04 25.20 12.28
C ASN A 590 -4.50 25.53 12.58
N PRO A 591 -5.41 25.46 11.60
CA PRO A 591 -6.83 25.54 11.88
C PRO A 591 -7.35 24.35 12.71
N PRO A 592 -8.38 24.54 13.56
CA PRO A 592 -9.04 23.44 14.26
C PRO A 592 -9.52 22.35 13.30
N GLY A 593 -9.27 21.08 13.64
CA GLY A 593 -9.69 19.94 12.81
C GLY A 593 -8.93 19.77 11.49
N TRP A 594 -7.86 20.54 11.25
CA TRP A 594 -6.97 20.38 10.11
C TRP A 594 -5.72 19.58 10.49
N GLY A 595 -5.14 18.86 9.52
CA GLY A 595 -4.02 17.97 9.79
C GLY A 595 -4.39 16.81 10.72
N ASP A 596 -3.55 16.56 11.71
CA ASP A 596 -3.72 15.45 12.63
C ASP A 596 -4.74 15.72 13.74
N GLN A 597 -5.23 16.95 13.85
CA GLN A 597 -6.19 17.35 14.87
C GLN A 597 -7.57 16.76 14.58
N THR A 598 -8.17 16.14 15.60
CA THR A 598 -9.50 15.50 15.52
C THR A 598 -10.48 16.07 16.54
N ASP A 599 -10.20 17.22 17.10
CA ASP A 599 -10.90 17.84 18.24
C ASP A 599 -12.14 18.66 17.82
N VAL A 600 -12.64 18.47 16.59
CA VAL A 600 -13.87 19.10 16.11
C VAL A 600 -15.05 18.10 16.16
N SER A 601 -16.11 18.48 16.86
CA SER A 601 -17.31 17.63 17.03
C SER A 601 -18.40 17.86 15.98
N ARG A 602 -18.22 18.86 15.10
CA ARG A 602 -19.12 19.19 13.99
C ARG A 602 -18.35 19.87 12.86
N PRO A 603 -18.90 19.88 11.63
CA PRO A 603 -18.37 20.73 10.58
C PRO A 603 -18.35 22.21 10.99
N MET A 604 -17.26 22.89 10.65
CA MET A 604 -16.98 24.27 11.00
C MET A 604 -16.66 25.08 9.74
N PRO A 605 -17.47 26.09 9.37
CA PRO A 605 -17.18 26.92 8.20
C PRO A 605 -15.93 27.78 8.44
N GLN A 606 -15.22 28.12 7.36
CA GLN A 606 -13.99 28.92 7.43
C GLN A 606 -14.19 30.31 8.09
N SER A 607 -15.41 30.84 8.05
CA SER A 607 -15.78 32.07 8.76
C SER A 607 -15.70 31.95 10.27
N GLU A 608 -16.02 30.79 10.84
CA GLU A 608 -15.90 30.49 12.25
C GLU A 608 -14.45 30.17 12.63
N ILE A 609 -13.77 29.38 11.80
CA ILE A 609 -12.33 29.08 11.93
C ILE A 609 -11.51 30.38 12.00
N GLY A 610 -11.81 31.36 11.14
CA GLY A 610 -11.09 32.64 11.11
C GLY A 610 -11.16 33.42 12.43
N VAL A 611 -12.28 33.32 13.18
CA VAL A 611 -12.42 33.95 14.51
C VAL A 611 -11.52 33.25 15.53
N ILE A 612 -11.49 31.92 15.52
CA ILE A 612 -10.65 31.11 16.41
C ILE A 612 -9.16 31.38 16.13
N LEU A 613 -8.77 31.38 14.86
CA LEU A 613 -7.40 31.67 14.44
C LEU A 613 -6.99 33.10 14.82
N ALA A 614 -7.88 34.09 14.65
CA ALA A 614 -7.62 35.46 15.09
C ALA A 614 -7.35 35.51 16.60
N ARG A 615 -8.12 34.77 17.42
CA ARG A 615 -7.88 34.71 18.87
C ARG A 615 -6.57 34.02 19.25
N ALA A 616 -6.14 33.01 18.48
CA ALA A 616 -4.83 32.39 18.66
C ALA A 616 -3.70 33.37 18.30
N VAL A 617 -3.79 34.01 17.13
CA VAL A 617 -2.78 34.96 16.63
C VAL A 617 -2.68 36.20 17.51
N GLU A 618 -3.79 36.66 18.11
CA GLU A 618 -3.78 37.77 19.07
C GLU A 618 -2.83 37.53 20.25
N GLN A 619 -2.74 36.27 20.69
CA GLN A 619 -1.90 35.87 21.81
C GLN A 619 -0.46 35.53 21.40
N LEU A 620 -0.23 35.17 20.12
CA LEU A 620 1.09 34.73 19.62
C LEU A 620 1.95 35.86 19.07
N VAL A 621 1.30 36.89 18.51
CA VAL A 621 1.97 37.99 17.82
C VAL A 621 1.61 39.29 18.51
N ASP A 622 2.60 40.08 18.85
CA ASP A 622 2.44 41.47 19.28
C ASP A 622 2.81 42.38 18.12
N GLY A 623 1.89 43.24 17.67
CA GLY A 623 2.12 44.19 16.58
C GLY A 623 1.75 43.69 15.17
N PRO A 624 2.24 44.38 14.11
CA PRO A 624 1.87 44.09 12.73
C PRO A 624 2.60 42.85 12.17
N PHE A 625 1.96 42.16 11.23
CA PHE A 625 2.51 40.96 10.59
C PHE A 625 2.03 40.84 9.13
N VAL A 626 2.72 39.99 8.36
CA VAL A 626 2.30 39.60 7.00
C VAL A 626 1.71 38.19 7.05
N LEU A 627 0.63 37.99 6.30
CA LEU A 627 0.00 36.68 6.17
C LEU A 627 0.52 35.93 4.94
N ILE A 628 0.80 34.65 5.10
CA ILE A 628 0.97 33.70 3.99
C ILE A 628 -0.15 32.67 4.12
N ALA A 629 -0.76 32.29 3.01
CA ALA A 629 -1.81 31.28 3.01
C ALA A 629 -1.71 30.38 1.78
N THR A 630 -1.77 29.07 2.02
CA THR A 630 -1.61 28.07 0.96
C THR A 630 -2.93 27.41 0.63
N SER A 631 -3.27 27.31 -0.65
CA SER A 631 -4.43 26.52 -1.13
C SER A 631 -5.73 26.90 -0.39
N MET A 632 -6.40 25.94 0.25
CA MET A 632 -7.62 26.19 1.04
C MET A 632 -7.42 27.11 2.26
N GLY A 633 -6.18 27.29 2.72
CA GLY A 633 -5.85 28.23 3.79
C GLY A 633 -6.14 29.68 3.43
N GLY A 634 -6.26 30.02 2.13
CA GLY A 634 -6.59 31.36 1.66
C GLY A 634 -7.88 31.92 2.25
N GLY A 635 -8.95 31.12 2.30
CA GLY A 635 -10.21 31.52 2.92
C GLY A 635 -10.05 31.84 4.40
N ASN A 636 -9.34 30.98 5.15
CA ASN A 636 -9.04 31.20 6.56
C ASN A 636 -8.23 32.48 6.78
N ALA A 637 -7.26 32.76 5.91
CA ALA A 637 -6.44 33.98 5.98
C ALA A 637 -7.25 35.24 5.68
N MET A 638 -8.18 35.19 4.73
CA MET A 638 -9.12 36.30 4.48
C MET A 638 -9.96 36.60 5.71
N TYR A 639 -10.57 35.57 6.31
CA TYR A 639 -11.38 35.74 7.51
C TYR A 639 -10.54 36.24 8.68
N LEU A 640 -9.34 35.70 8.90
CA LEU A 640 -8.42 36.19 9.93
C LEU A 640 -8.04 37.67 9.70
N ALA A 641 -7.69 38.05 8.48
CA ALA A 641 -7.36 39.43 8.14
C ALA A 641 -8.55 40.38 8.36
N SER A 642 -9.78 39.92 8.11
CA SER A 642 -10.99 40.71 8.39
C SER A 642 -11.22 40.98 9.88
N GLN A 643 -10.72 40.11 10.77
CA GLN A 643 -10.79 40.31 12.21
C GLN A 643 -9.68 41.24 12.74
N MET A 644 -8.56 41.35 12.02
CA MET A 644 -7.38 42.13 12.44
C MET A 644 -6.84 43.07 11.35
N PRO A 645 -7.68 43.87 10.68
CA PRO A 645 -7.30 44.57 9.46
C PRO A 645 -6.18 45.60 9.66
N ASP A 646 -6.06 46.19 10.86
CA ASP A 646 -5.05 47.20 11.15
C ASP A 646 -3.66 46.60 11.45
N ARG A 647 -3.60 45.28 11.70
CA ARG A 647 -2.38 44.54 12.04
C ARG A 647 -1.80 43.78 10.85
N VAL A 648 -2.64 43.36 9.90
CA VAL A 648 -2.20 42.67 8.68
C VAL A 648 -1.63 43.69 7.69
N ARG A 649 -0.33 43.60 7.41
CA ARG A 649 0.39 44.51 6.48
C ARG A 649 0.37 44.05 5.02
N GLY A 650 0.05 42.78 4.80
CA GLY A 650 -0.15 42.19 3.48
C GLY A 650 -0.57 40.74 3.59
N ILE A 651 -1.15 40.21 2.52
CA ILE A 651 -1.56 38.82 2.39
C ILE A 651 -0.90 38.22 1.14
N ILE A 652 -0.24 37.09 1.31
CA ILE A 652 0.37 36.33 0.22
C ILE A 652 -0.43 35.05 0.05
N LEU A 653 -0.98 34.87 -1.14
CA LEU A 653 -1.82 33.74 -1.51
C LEU A 653 -1.03 32.83 -2.43
N GLU A 654 -0.59 31.68 -1.92
CA GLU A 654 0.12 30.66 -2.69
C GLU A 654 -0.85 29.60 -3.16
N GLY A 655 -1.04 29.47 -4.48
CA GLY A 655 -1.93 28.45 -5.04
C GLY A 655 -3.33 28.50 -4.41
N SER A 656 -3.76 29.66 -3.93
CA SER A 656 -4.93 29.80 -3.06
C SER A 656 -6.23 29.52 -3.79
N MET A 657 -7.10 28.73 -3.16
CA MET A 657 -8.45 28.46 -3.69
C MET A 657 -9.42 29.63 -3.46
N THR A 658 -9.01 30.66 -2.73
CA THR A 658 -9.78 31.90 -2.50
C THR A 658 -8.96 33.10 -2.97
N PRO A 659 -9.49 34.00 -3.82
CA PRO A 659 -10.82 34.00 -4.43
C PRO A 659 -10.86 33.31 -5.82
N CYS A 660 -11.05 32.00 -5.87
CA CYS A 660 -11.21 31.28 -7.14
C CYS A 660 -12.65 30.81 -7.34
N ARG A 661 -13.07 30.66 -8.61
CA ARG A 661 -14.36 30.05 -8.96
C ARG A 661 -14.16 28.57 -9.29
N PRO A 662 -15.21 27.74 -9.23
CA PRO A 662 -15.12 26.33 -9.62
C PRO A 662 -14.51 26.10 -11.01
N GLN A 663 -14.74 26.99 -11.99
CA GLN A 663 -14.14 26.88 -13.32
C GLN A 663 -12.61 27.11 -13.38
N ASP A 664 -12.06 27.79 -12.37
CA ASP A 664 -10.63 28.08 -12.24
C ASP A 664 -9.87 26.86 -11.70
N LEU A 665 -10.58 25.82 -11.25
CA LEU A 665 -9.99 24.56 -10.84
C LEU A 665 -9.81 23.63 -12.05
N ARG A 666 -8.72 22.85 -12.03
CA ARG A 666 -8.52 21.75 -12.98
C ARG A 666 -9.29 20.51 -12.50
N PRO A 667 -9.77 19.66 -13.41
CA PRO A 667 -10.33 18.37 -13.02
C PRO A 667 -9.30 17.56 -12.25
N MET A 668 -9.68 16.98 -11.11
CA MET A 668 -8.75 16.16 -10.33
C MET A 668 -8.37 14.90 -11.11
N SER A 669 -7.06 14.69 -11.27
CA SER A 669 -6.53 13.44 -11.83
C SER A 669 -6.77 12.28 -10.85
N THR A 670 -7.11 11.10 -11.36
CA THR A 670 -7.28 9.87 -10.59
C THR A 670 -5.95 9.17 -10.25
N SER A 671 -4.84 9.64 -10.83
CA SER A 671 -3.49 9.18 -10.51
C SER A 671 -2.87 10.01 -9.38
N GLN A 672 -2.20 9.36 -8.43
CA GLN A 672 -1.33 10.06 -7.49
C GLN A 672 -0.19 10.70 -8.30
N PRO A 673 0.01 12.03 -8.20
CA PRO A 673 1.12 12.67 -8.90
C PRO A 673 2.44 12.10 -8.37
N PRO A 674 3.45 11.89 -9.23
CA PRO A 674 4.76 11.42 -8.79
C PRO A 674 5.34 12.41 -7.78
N ILE A 675 6.08 11.89 -6.80
CA ILE A 675 6.82 12.70 -5.83
C ILE A 675 7.73 13.65 -6.62
N HIS A 676 7.63 14.94 -6.31
CA HIS A 676 8.41 15.94 -7.01
C HIS A 676 9.90 15.77 -6.68
N PRO A 677 10.83 15.78 -7.66
CA PRO A 677 12.27 15.60 -7.39
C PRO A 677 12.85 16.61 -6.39
N LYS A 678 12.28 17.83 -6.32
CA LYS A 678 12.66 18.86 -5.34
C LYS A 678 12.04 18.68 -3.94
N LYS A 679 11.29 17.59 -3.72
CA LYS A 679 10.79 17.14 -2.42
C LYS A 679 11.39 15.77 -2.06
N PRO A 680 12.72 15.64 -1.95
CA PRO A 680 13.37 14.35 -1.68
C PRO A 680 12.93 13.71 -0.35
N TRP A 681 12.35 14.48 0.58
CA TRP A 681 11.77 13.97 1.82
C TRP A 681 10.33 13.46 1.69
N ALA A 682 9.60 13.83 0.64
CA ALA A 682 8.19 13.50 0.50
C ALA A 682 8.04 12.07 -0.01
N THR A 683 8.06 11.09 0.90
CA THR A 683 7.84 9.68 0.55
C THR A 683 6.39 9.41 0.12
N GLN A 684 6.12 8.23 -0.44
CA GLN A 684 4.75 7.86 -0.78
C GLN A 684 3.84 7.80 0.46
N ALA A 685 4.41 7.40 1.60
CA ALA A 685 3.72 7.41 2.89
C ALA A 685 3.40 8.83 3.36
N TYR A 686 4.33 9.78 3.17
CA TYR A 686 4.09 11.20 3.43
C TYR A 686 2.93 11.73 2.57
N VAL A 687 2.92 11.44 1.27
CA VAL A 687 1.84 11.86 0.37
C VAL A 687 0.50 11.21 0.77
N ALA A 688 0.48 9.92 1.11
CA ALA A 688 -0.72 9.23 1.57
C ALA A 688 -1.26 9.84 2.88
N HIS A 689 -0.38 10.19 3.81
CA HIS A 689 -0.75 10.85 5.05
C HIS A 689 -1.38 12.24 4.79
N GLN A 690 -0.74 13.04 3.93
CA GLN A 690 -1.24 14.35 3.52
C GLN A 690 -2.64 14.24 2.87
N MET A 691 -2.87 13.20 2.06
CA MET A 691 -4.20 12.95 1.49
C MET A 691 -5.23 12.55 2.54
N SER A 692 -4.87 11.74 3.55
CA SER A 692 -5.76 11.40 4.66
C SER A 692 -6.20 12.64 5.44
N ASN A 693 -5.25 13.54 5.74
CA ASN A 693 -5.53 14.79 6.43
C ASN A 693 -6.44 15.70 5.60
N ARG A 694 -6.20 15.79 4.28
CA ARG A 694 -7.07 16.51 3.35
C ARG A 694 -8.49 15.97 3.33
N MET A 695 -8.67 14.65 3.25
CA MET A 695 -10.01 14.04 3.25
C MET A 695 -10.77 14.34 4.55
N ARG A 696 -10.09 14.21 5.69
CA ARG A 696 -10.66 14.54 7.01
C ARG A 696 -11.06 16.01 7.10
N MET A 697 -10.18 16.91 6.65
CA MET A 697 -10.45 18.34 6.64
C MET A 697 -11.67 18.67 5.76
N VAL A 698 -11.76 18.12 4.55
CA VAL A 698 -12.91 18.36 3.64
C VAL A 698 -14.24 17.90 4.24
N GLN A 699 -14.23 16.83 5.04
CA GLN A 699 -15.43 16.38 5.77
C GLN A 699 -15.85 17.36 6.87
N ASN A 700 -14.87 18.03 7.49
CA ASN A 700 -15.08 18.89 8.67
C ASN A 700 -15.15 20.38 8.34
N THR A 701 -14.71 20.82 7.16
CA THR A 701 -14.62 22.23 6.80
C THR A 701 -15.17 22.43 5.38
N PRO A 702 -16.41 22.93 5.21
CA PRO A 702 -16.88 23.31 3.88
C PRO A 702 -16.00 24.45 3.34
N PRO A 703 -15.41 24.31 2.13
CA PRO A 703 -14.57 25.34 1.54
C PRO A 703 -15.39 26.60 1.24
N ASP A 704 -14.85 27.76 1.61
CA ASP A 704 -15.38 29.08 1.27
C ASP A 704 -14.48 29.74 0.21
N MET A 705 -14.71 29.32 -1.04
CA MET A 705 -13.95 29.76 -2.22
C MET A 705 -14.10 31.26 -2.49
N GLU A 706 -15.22 31.86 -2.08
CA GLU A 706 -15.51 33.28 -2.33
C GLU A 706 -15.17 34.16 -1.12
N ALA A 707 -15.34 33.66 0.12
CA ALA A 707 -15.07 34.38 1.37
C ALA A 707 -15.58 35.84 1.37
N THR A 708 -16.73 36.08 0.71
CA THR A 708 -17.20 37.40 0.28
C THR A 708 -17.21 38.48 1.38
N PRO A 709 -17.67 38.20 2.62
CA PRO A 709 -17.64 39.21 3.69
C PRO A 709 -16.22 39.60 4.10
N ALA A 710 -15.32 38.63 4.18
CA ALA A 710 -13.92 38.86 4.57
C ALA A 710 -13.15 39.59 3.48
N ILE A 711 -13.32 39.17 2.22
CA ILE A 711 -12.74 39.85 1.06
C ILE A 711 -13.19 41.30 0.95
N THR A 712 -14.48 41.56 1.19
CA THR A 712 -15.01 42.94 1.20
C THR A 712 -14.25 43.79 2.22
N THR A 713 -14.00 43.26 3.41
CA THR A 713 -13.22 43.94 4.45
C THR A 713 -11.77 44.17 4.00
N VAL A 714 -11.10 43.14 3.48
CA VAL A 714 -9.72 43.23 2.97
C VAL A 714 -9.60 44.31 1.88
N ARG A 715 -10.58 44.37 0.97
CA ARG A 715 -10.68 45.37 -0.09
C ARG A 715 -10.92 46.79 0.43
N GLU A 716 -11.92 46.98 1.28
CA GLU A 716 -12.27 48.30 1.82
C GLU A 716 -11.16 48.88 2.71
N ARG A 717 -10.41 48.01 3.39
CA ARG A 717 -9.25 48.38 4.21
C ARG A 717 -7.98 48.56 3.40
N GLY A 718 -8.01 48.27 2.10
CA GLY A 718 -6.86 48.42 1.21
C GLY A 718 -5.67 47.56 1.59
N ILE A 719 -5.92 46.38 2.19
CA ILE A 719 -4.84 45.46 2.56
C ILE A 719 -4.21 44.93 1.27
N PRO A 720 -2.87 45.07 1.09
CA PRO A 720 -2.18 44.56 -0.08
C PRO A 720 -2.28 43.03 -0.19
N VAL A 721 -2.52 42.53 -1.39
CA VAL A 721 -2.60 41.09 -1.66
C VAL A 721 -1.65 40.73 -2.80
N LEU A 722 -0.80 39.74 -2.61
CA LEU A 722 0.03 39.13 -3.64
C LEU A 722 -0.44 37.70 -3.89
N SER A 723 -0.92 37.43 -5.10
CA SER A 723 -1.35 36.10 -5.54
C SER A 723 -0.27 35.45 -6.39
N LEU A 724 0.31 34.36 -5.88
CA LEU A 724 1.34 33.57 -6.53
C LEU A 724 0.74 32.24 -7.02
N VAL A 725 0.81 31.99 -8.33
CA VAL A 725 0.35 30.74 -8.95
C VAL A 725 1.44 30.20 -9.86
N GLY A 726 1.68 28.89 -9.80
CA GLY A 726 2.63 28.22 -10.68
C GLY A 726 2.12 28.10 -12.12
N ASP A 727 3.00 28.24 -13.12
CA ASP A 727 2.62 28.01 -14.52
C ASP A 727 2.30 26.52 -14.82
N ALA A 728 2.86 25.61 -14.01
CA ALA A 728 2.63 24.18 -14.04
C ALA A 728 1.70 23.70 -12.91
N ASP A 729 0.92 24.60 -12.30
CA ASP A 729 -0.05 24.24 -11.24
C ASP A 729 -1.07 23.21 -11.75
N GLU A 730 -1.04 22.03 -11.13
CA GLU A 730 -1.91 20.90 -11.46
C GLU A 730 -3.32 20.97 -10.86
N VAL A 731 -3.56 21.86 -9.89
CA VAL A 731 -4.85 22.01 -9.19
C VAL A 731 -5.62 23.21 -9.73
N MET A 732 -4.93 24.31 -9.98
CA MET A 732 -5.53 25.57 -10.41
C MET A 732 -5.10 25.97 -11.81
N LYS A 733 -6.00 26.66 -12.51
CA LYS A 733 -5.69 27.37 -13.74
C LYS A 733 -5.30 28.81 -13.36
N PRO A 734 -4.14 29.31 -13.81
CA PRO A 734 -3.80 30.70 -13.60
C PRO A 734 -4.88 31.62 -14.18
N ASN A 735 -5.53 32.42 -13.34
CA ASN A 735 -6.59 33.32 -13.75
C ASN A 735 -6.52 34.65 -13.00
N GLN A 736 -5.71 35.57 -13.54
CA GLN A 736 -5.55 36.93 -13.02
C GLN A 736 -6.88 37.70 -12.98
N GLU A 737 -7.75 37.52 -14.00
CA GLU A 737 -9.00 38.27 -14.11
C GLU A 737 -9.95 37.98 -12.94
N THR A 738 -10.05 36.71 -12.51
CA THR A 738 -10.88 36.35 -11.35
C THR A 738 -10.36 37.03 -10.08
N VAL A 739 -9.06 36.96 -9.83
CA VAL A 739 -8.45 37.54 -8.62
C VAL A 739 -8.66 39.06 -8.59
N GLN A 740 -8.38 39.74 -9.70
CA GLN A 740 -8.51 41.21 -9.79
C GLN A 740 -9.97 41.69 -9.84
N ALA A 741 -10.91 40.88 -10.31
CA ALA A 741 -12.33 41.22 -10.24
C ALA A 741 -12.84 41.28 -8.79
N VAL A 742 -12.29 40.45 -7.90
CA VAL A 742 -12.71 40.33 -6.50
C VAL A 742 -11.89 41.24 -5.59
N LEU A 743 -10.57 41.29 -5.82
CA LEU A 743 -9.58 42.13 -5.14
C LEU A 743 -8.83 42.99 -6.18
N PRO A 744 -9.38 44.15 -6.59
CA PRO A 744 -8.76 45.01 -7.60
C PRO A 744 -7.36 45.51 -7.24
N GLN A 745 -7.03 45.55 -5.94
CA GLN A 745 -5.72 45.92 -5.43
C GLN A 745 -4.72 44.75 -5.36
N ALA A 746 -5.13 43.53 -5.74
CA ALA A 746 -4.25 42.37 -5.71
C ALA A 746 -3.26 42.38 -6.89
N GLU A 747 -2.00 42.15 -6.56
CA GLU A 747 -0.97 41.84 -7.54
C GLU A 747 -1.00 40.34 -7.84
N PHE A 748 -1.01 39.98 -9.12
CA PHE A 748 -0.98 38.58 -9.56
C PHE A 748 0.36 38.30 -10.25
N GLN A 749 1.05 37.27 -9.81
CA GLN A 749 2.31 36.85 -10.42
C GLN A 749 2.27 35.35 -10.74
N LEU A 750 2.64 35.03 -11.97
CA LEU A 750 2.87 33.65 -12.41
C LEU A 750 4.31 33.26 -12.10
N VAL A 751 4.50 32.12 -11.46
CA VAL A 751 5.82 31.61 -11.07
C VAL A 751 6.27 30.51 -12.05
N PRO A 752 7.33 30.73 -12.85
CA PRO A 752 7.81 29.75 -13.81
C PRO A 752 8.27 28.45 -13.15
N GLU A 753 7.98 27.31 -13.78
CA GLU A 753 8.25 25.95 -13.27
C GLU A 753 7.58 25.62 -11.93
N GLY A 754 6.76 26.53 -11.42
CA GLY A 754 6.06 26.39 -10.16
C GLY A 754 4.88 25.43 -10.30
N ARG A 755 4.70 24.54 -9.31
CA ARG A 755 3.50 23.70 -9.17
C ARG A 755 2.59 24.28 -8.08
N HIS A 756 1.56 23.53 -7.69
CA HIS A 756 0.61 24.00 -6.69
C HIS A 756 1.24 24.30 -5.32
N ASP A 757 2.29 23.56 -4.95
CA ASP A 757 3.11 23.80 -3.75
C ASP A 757 4.42 24.48 -4.17
N LEU A 758 4.36 25.80 -4.37
CA LEU A 758 5.48 26.65 -4.75
C LEU A 758 6.56 26.68 -3.66
N GLN A 759 6.14 26.67 -2.40
CA GLN A 759 7.01 26.70 -1.22
C GLN A 759 8.01 25.54 -1.15
N ASN A 760 7.73 24.44 -1.85
CA ASN A 760 8.63 23.30 -1.95
C ASN A 760 9.12 23.01 -3.38
N THR A 761 8.40 23.43 -4.42
CA THR A 761 8.81 23.16 -5.82
C THR A 761 9.70 24.24 -6.42
N VAL A 762 9.59 25.48 -5.97
CA VAL A 762 10.44 26.61 -6.38
C VAL A 762 10.72 27.53 -5.18
N PRO A 763 11.31 26.99 -4.09
CA PRO A 763 11.40 27.69 -2.81
C PRO A 763 12.18 29.00 -2.90
N GLU A 764 13.28 29.06 -3.65
CA GLU A 764 14.09 30.29 -3.77
C GLU A 764 13.32 31.42 -4.45
N GLU A 765 12.59 31.10 -5.53
CA GLU A 765 11.79 32.05 -6.29
C GLU A 765 10.58 32.53 -5.48
N PHE A 766 9.95 31.62 -4.73
CA PHE A 766 8.87 31.95 -3.82
C PHE A 766 9.36 32.91 -2.72
N VAL A 767 10.48 32.59 -2.06
CA VAL A 767 11.08 33.42 -1.00
C VAL A 767 11.44 34.80 -1.52
N SER A 768 12.09 34.89 -2.69
CA SER A 768 12.46 36.17 -3.31
C SER A 768 11.24 37.09 -3.50
N ARG A 769 10.13 36.56 -4.02
CA ARG A 769 8.89 37.32 -4.24
C ARG A 769 8.21 37.72 -2.94
N VAL A 770 8.19 36.80 -1.97
CA VAL A 770 7.67 37.07 -0.61
C VAL A 770 8.48 38.17 0.06
N GLU A 771 9.81 38.08 0.06
CA GLU A 771 10.69 39.07 0.67
C GLU A 771 10.58 40.44 0.00
N SER A 772 10.48 40.50 -1.33
CA SER A 772 10.25 41.77 -2.04
C SER A 772 9.00 42.48 -1.53
N LEU A 773 7.91 41.74 -1.31
CA LEU A 773 6.69 42.31 -0.74
C LEU A 773 6.88 42.67 0.74
N ILE A 774 7.47 41.80 1.54
CA ILE A 774 7.64 42.05 2.97
C ILE A 774 8.50 43.29 3.21
N ASP A 775 9.63 43.42 2.50
CA ASP A 775 10.56 44.54 2.64
C ASP A 775 9.95 45.87 2.17
N GLU A 776 9.04 45.86 1.20
CA GLU A 776 8.27 47.06 0.82
C GLU A 776 7.19 47.46 1.85
N ARG A 777 6.75 46.54 2.70
CA ARG A 777 5.53 46.69 3.53
C ARG A 777 5.77 46.72 5.04
N LEU A 778 6.92 46.19 5.48
CA LEU A 778 7.37 46.22 6.88
C LEU A 778 8.52 47.20 7.13
N ALA A 779 9.13 47.76 6.07
CA ALA A 779 9.97 48.96 6.17
C ALA A 779 9.14 50.21 6.48
#